data_AF-A0A834FCW1-F1
#
_entry.id   AF-A0A834FCW1-F1
#
_cell.length_a   1.000
_cell.length_b   1.000
_cell.length_c   1.000
_cell.angle_alpha   90.00
_cell.angle_beta   90.00
_cell.angle_gamma   90.00
#
_symmetry.space_group_name_H-M   'P 1'
#
loop_
_entity.id
_entity.type
_entity.pdbx_description
1 polymer ?
#
loop_
_entity_poly.entity_id
_entity_poly.type
_entity_poly.pdbx_seq_one_letter_code
_entity_poly.pdbx_strand_id
1 'polypeptide(L)'
;MLHSTSELTGNLCAAMFKLSPYNYERIEVVLKIIQAADENVATFSVSQAMGLLQHLKSYKRVSPPADVENTHLLENGLLPNPLSNSRLPFHLLLQSKHYWKIISPELSEETFPTLLLISKLMKVSLDKLYMSAANHVFEKKIKPLLLEKKKMGHSYAYNEQTFKVAKTMMMYIQCIQSPEWAAATAHKITQELPPGYEKTQSLRFCLVLGDAWLRDPNLEEAARARGETFLSKLKLQFQRSATENVLMTSQLSNPENLKLTGLPGRLVVALYEHNSVEQRYKETGVQNYPDIHAAVKEISTINNVDLKKIRNMLLEKWICKTGPAMTREMGIQDCVTNIDEDPDLMRVVYMLQSFSMEDAFHILSPILSAETWPFSTSGPRLTFCHRTRALLCLVRLVDAAMLEAQLQIPRTKLLNYLKCYIFVSQLEALNIPYTVQSFLNSPKEGLVKGLWKNHSHEPQAVRLVADLCLEYQVYDPQLWNSLLQKLLGFNLISHLQKVLEAIVSVPALWEIPSFCRTWRSIILAPFVSASVPLSPEQQATLYRTFVLLLKCPFLLNLDLIGIANRFAQFNLPAFALGTLLLIPCASKKEQQIQGFLSLCNPVTVLEQVEELMNTGELAGIPSQIRETVLTFISQNGQHQKLMKTKHFDHLKKLIFSRGQTEQVKDLVDYLTSQNCEDDADLLAHEYLKHRENQQGRSLKSEINGCMKEYLHLQNGVSG
;
A
#
# COMPACT_ATOMS: atom_id res chain seq x y z
N MET A 1 1.94 32.63 91.01
CA MET A 1 1.60 33.88 90.29
C MET A 1 2.27 33.81 88.93
N LEU A 2 1.51 33.71 87.84
CA LEU A 2 2.04 33.94 86.49
C LEU A 2 1.94 35.45 86.27
N HIS A 3 3.08 36.14 86.26
CA HIS A 3 3.12 37.62 86.25
C HIS A 3 3.01 38.24 84.86
N SER A 4 2.79 37.46 83.79
CA SER A 4 2.38 38.01 82.50
C SER A 4 1.52 37.03 81.69
N THR A 5 0.44 37.54 81.10
CA THR A 5 -0.38 36.81 80.12
C THR A 5 0.44 36.38 78.90
N SER A 6 1.47 37.15 78.54
CA SER A 6 2.40 36.85 77.45
C SER A 6 3.25 35.59 77.66
N GLU A 7 3.72 35.35 78.88
CA GLU A 7 4.54 34.16 79.20
C GLU A 7 3.69 32.89 79.23
N LEU A 8 2.44 33.00 79.69
CA LEU A 8 1.46 31.93 79.62
C LEU A 8 1.14 31.55 78.16
N THR A 9 0.86 32.53 77.29
CA THR A 9 0.62 32.27 75.85
C THR A 9 1.83 31.67 75.15
N GLY A 10 3.05 32.11 75.47
CA GLY A 10 4.28 31.54 74.92
C GLY A 10 4.49 30.08 75.32
N ASN A 11 4.28 29.75 76.59
CA ASN A 11 4.37 28.38 77.10
C ASN A 11 3.27 27.47 76.53
N LEU A 12 2.04 27.98 76.36
CA LEU A 12 0.94 27.24 75.73
C LEU A 12 1.20 26.97 74.25
N CYS A 13 1.74 27.93 73.50
CA CYS A 13 2.17 27.74 72.12
C CYS A 13 3.25 26.64 72.02
N ALA A 14 4.27 26.68 72.89
CA ALA A 14 5.32 25.65 72.93
C ALA A 14 4.77 24.27 73.32
N ALA A 15 3.83 24.21 74.26
CA ALA A 15 3.16 22.98 74.67
C ALA A 15 2.28 22.40 73.54
N MET A 16 1.61 23.25 72.75
CA MET A 16 0.79 22.83 71.63
C MET A 16 1.59 22.06 70.59
N PHE A 17 2.79 22.53 70.20
CA PHE A 17 3.64 21.84 69.22
C PHE A 17 4.26 20.53 69.74
N LYS A 18 4.22 20.28 71.06
CA LYS A 18 4.59 19.00 71.67
C LYS A 18 3.43 18.00 71.73
N LEU A 19 2.22 18.39 71.35
CA LEU A 19 1.09 17.47 71.26
C LEU A 19 1.20 16.63 69.98
N SER A 20 0.50 15.49 69.98
CA SER A 20 0.36 14.69 68.76
C SER A 20 -0.41 15.49 67.70
N PRO A 21 0.11 15.60 66.45
CA PRO A 21 -0.55 16.33 65.36
C PRO A 21 -1.97 15.85 65.01
N TYR A 22 -2.37 14.67 65.49
CA TYR A 22 -3.65 14.03 65.20
C TYR A 22 -4.66 14.11 66.36
N ASN A 23 -4.24 14.60 67.54
CA ASN A 23 -5.10 14.74 68.71
C ASN A 23 -5.82 16.10 68.67
N TYR A 24 -6.78 16.21 67.76
CA TYR A 24 -7.52 17.43 67.50
C TYR A 24 -8.25 17.95 68.73
N GLU A 25 -8.72 17.07 69.60
CA GLU A 25 -9.46 17.40 70.81
C GLU A 25 -8.59 18.16 71.82
N ARG A 26 -7.35 17.69 72.07
CA ARG A 26 -6.41 18.39 72.94
C ARG A 26 -5.91 19.69 72.33
N ILE A 27 -5.64 19.69 71.01
CA ILE A 27 -5.21 20.90 70.29
C ILE A 27 -6.31 21.98 70.37
N GLU A 28 -7.58 21.62 70.19
CA GLU A 28 -8.71 22.55 70.29
C GLU A 28 -8.80 23.22 71.66
N VAL A 29 -8.67 22.43 72.73
CA VAL A 29 -8.72 22.96 74.11
C VAL A 29 -7.60 23.97 74.32
N VAL A 30 -6.37 23.65 73.91
CA VAL A 30 -5.23 24.56 74.03
C VAL A 30 -5.46 25.83 73.20
N LEU A 31 -5.97 25.72 71.98
CA LEU A 31 -6.28 26.89 71.14
C LEU A 31 -7.38 27.78 71.75
N LYS A 32 -8.43 27.20 72.37
CA LYS A 32 -9.47 27.97 73.08
C LYS A 32 -8.91 28.71 74.30
N ILE A 33 -7.99 28.08 75.03
CA ILE A 33 -7.32 28.72 76.18
C ILE A 33 -6.41 29.87 75.70
N ILE A 34 -5.67 29.68 74.60
CA ILE A 34 -4.86 30.75 74.00
C ILE A 34 -5.75 31.91 73.53
N GLN A 35 -6.88 31.61 72.87
CA GLN A 35 -7.85 32.62 72.43
C GLN A 35 -8.43 33.45 73.58
N ALA A 36 -8.72 32.81 74.72
CA ALA A 36 -9.22 33.47 75.92
C ALA A 36 -8.16 34.30 76.67
N ALA A 37 -6.86 34.03 76.44
CA ALA A 37 -5.74 34.65 77.15
C ALA A 37 -5.13 35.90 76.45
N ASP A 38 -5.66 36.27 75.27
CA ASP A 38 -5.26 37.35 74.33
C ASP A 38 -4.59 36.84 73.04
N GLU A 39 -5.23 37.05 71.88
CA GLU A 39 -4.79 36.59 70.55
C GLU A 39 -3.52 37.33 70.05
N ASN A 40 -3.22 38.52 70.57
CA ASN A 40 -2.17 39.39 70.03
C ASN A 40 -0.73 38.95 70.38
N VAL A 41 -0.56 37.96 71.27
CA VAL A 41 0.75 37.49 71.74
C VAL A 41 1.15 36.13 71.14
N ALA A 42 0.24 35.47 70.43
CA ALA A 42 0.51 34.17 69.81
C ALA A 42 1.47 34.28 68.62
N THR A 43 2.34 33.28 68.45
CA THR A 43 3.31 33.21 67.34
C THR A 43 2.66 32.85 65.99
N PHE A 44 1.36 32.57 65.98
CA PHE A 44 0.56 32.22 64.81
C PHE A 44 -0.89 32.70 64.99
N SER A 45 -1.65 32.78 63.90
CA SER A 45 -3.06 33.18 63.95
C SER A 45 -3.94 32.09 64.58
N VAL A 46 -4.47 32.37 65.77
CA VAL A 46 -5.33 31.44 66.53
C VAL A 46 -6.63 31.16 65.79
N SER A 47 -7.22 32.18 65.16
CA SER A 47 -8.43 32.04 64.33
C SER A 47 -8.20 31.16 63.10
N GLN A 48 -7.06 31.30 62.43
CA GLN A 48 -6.66 30.44 61.31
C GLN A 48 -6.42 29.00 61.75
N ALA A 49 -5.76 28.80 62.90
CA ALA A 49 -5.54 27.49 63.51
C ALA A 49 -6.86 26.80 63.89
N MET A 50 -7.81 27.54 64.48
CA MET A 50 -9.12 27.00 64.84
C MET A 50 -9.94 26.59 63.60
N GLY A 51 -9.95 27.44 62.56
CA GLY A 51 -10.61 27.13 61.28
C GLY A 51 -9.99 25.90 60.59
N LEU A 52 -8.66 25.76 60.64
CA LEU A 52 -7.96 24.59 60.09
C LEU A 52 -8.43 23.32 60.80
N LEU A 53 -8.48 23.36 62.14
CA LEU A 53 -8.90 22.23 62.95
C LEU A 53 -10.36 21.82 62.67
N GLN A 54 -11.24 22.78 62.45
CA GLN A 54 -12.63 22.52 62.09
C GLN A 54 -12.74 21.77 60.75
N HIS A 55 -12.01 22.21 59.72
CA HIS A 55 -11.97 21.51 58.45
C HIS A 55 -11.35 20.11 58.59
N LEU A 56 -10.26 19.98 59.35
CA LEU A 56 -9.61 18.68 59.57
C LEU A 56 -10.47 17.66 60.31
N LYS A 57 -11.30 18.10 61.27
CA LYS A 57 -12.26 17.21 61.95
C LYS A 57 -13.31 16.62 61.00
N SER A 58 -13.73 17.39 60.00
CA SER A 58 -14.69 16.94 58.97
C SER A 58 -14.02 16.12 57.85
N TYR A 59 -12.69 16.16 57.76
CA TYR A 59 -11.94 15.53 56.70
C TYR A 59 -11.57 14.08 57.05
N LYS A 60 -11.81 13.16 56.12
CA LYS A 60 -11.37 11.77 56.23
C LYS A 60 -10.22 11.52 55.26
N ARG A 61 -9.11 11.02 55.80
CA ARG A 61 -7.89 10.69 55.04
C ARG A 61 -8.16 9.65 53.94
N VAL A 62 -7.58 9.87 52.75
CA VAL A 62 -7.71 8.95 51.60
C VAL A 62 -6.40 8.33 51.13
N SER A 63 -5.25 8.82 51.62
CA SER A 63 -3.92 8.29 51.28
C SER A 63 -3.15 7.87 52.55
N PRO A 64 -2.14 6.99 52.46
CA PRO A 64 -1.34 6.63 53.64
C PRO A 64 -0.52 7.82 54.18
N PRO A 65 -0.09 7.78 55.47
CA PRO A 65 0.88 8.72 56.04
C PRO A 65 2.10 8.94 55.17
N ALA A 66 2.41 10.20 54.86
CA ALA A 66 3.60 10.57 54.11
C ALA A 66 4.85 10.44 54.99
N ASP A 67 6.01 10.15 54.38
CA ASP A 67 7.26 9.95 55.13
C ASP A 67 7.66 11.15 55.99
N VAL A 68 7.33 12.37 55.54
CA VAL A 68 7.58 13.61 56.29
C VAL A 68 6.80 13.68 57.60
N GLU A 69 5.68 12.98 57.71
CA GLU A 69 4.91 12.86 58.95
C GLU A 69 5.69 12.03 59.97
N ASN A 70 6.29 10.92 59.52
CA ASN A 70 7.11 10.06 60.37
C ASN A 70 8.39 10.79 60.81
N THR A 71 9.04 11.53 59.90
CA THR A 71 10.21 12.36 60.25
C THR A 71 9.84 13.42 61.30
N HIS A 72 8.72 14.13 61.13
CA HIS A 72 8.27 15.12 62.12
C HIS A 72 7.96 14.51 63.48
N LEU A 73 7.37 13.31 63.52
CA LEU A 73 7.12 12.60 64.79
C LEU A 73 8.44 12.25 65.49
N LEU A 74 9.42 11.72 64.74
CA LEU A 74 10.74 11.37 65.27
C LEU A 74 11.51 12.59 65.80
N GLU A 75 11.55 13.69 65.03
CA GLU A 75 12.25 14.93 65.41
C GLU A 75 11.68 15.57 66.69
N ASN A 76 10.38 15.36 66.97
CA ASN A 76 9.70 15.90 68.15
C ASN A 76 9.53 14.87 69.29
N GLY A 77 10.14 13.68 69.19
CA GLY A 77 10.07 12.64 70.23
C GLY A 77 8.67 12.05 70.42
N LEU A 78 7.82 12.07 69.39
CA LEU A 78 6.44 11.59 69.41
C LEU A 78 6.35 10.16 68.86
N LEU A 79 5.51 9.33 69.49
CA LEU A 79 5.25 7.96 69.02
C LEU A 79 4.28 7.94 67.82
N PRO A 80 4.38 6.93 66.93
CA PRO A 80 3.39 6.69 65.89
C PRO A 80 1.99 6.54 66.48
N ASN A 81 1.02 7.26 65.91
CA ASN A 81 -0.35 7.30 66.41
C ASN A 81 -1.29 6.61 65.40
N PRO A 82 -2.12 5.62 65.80
CA PRO A 82 -3.08 4.97 64.90
C PRO A 82 -4.03 5.95 64.19
N LEU A 83 -4.29 7.12 64.80
CA LEU A 83 -5.11 8.17 64.22
C LEU A 83 -4.53 8.73 62.90
N SER A 84 -3.22 8.58 62.64
CA SER A 84 -2.58 9.03 61.40
C SER A 84 -3.17 8.37 60.15
N ASN A 85 -3.78 7.19 60.26
CA ASN A 85 -4.44 6.51 59.15
C ASN A 85 -5.81 7.11 58.77
N SER A 86 -6.39 7.95 59.63
CA SER A 86 -7.73 8.52 59.43
C SER A 86 -7.76 10.05 59.45
N ARG A 87 -6.73 10.69 60.01
CA ARG A 87 -6.62 12.13 60.25
C ARG A 87 -5.36 12.69 59.60
N LEU A 88 -5.41 13.95 59.16
CA LEU A 88 -4.24 14.68 58.64
C LEU A 88 -3.45 15.38 59.77
N PRO A 89 -2.13 15.56 59.62
CA PRO A 89 -1.30 16.17 60.66
C PRO A 89 -1.53 17.68 60.78
N PHE A 90 -2.14 18.13 61.88
CA PHE A 90 -2.45 19.55 62.11
C PHE A 90 -1.21 20.45 62.06
N HIS A 91 -0.15 20.09 62.80
CA HIS A 91 1.06 20.93 62.91
C HIS A 91 1.77 21.13 61.56
N LEU A 92 1.83 20.08 60.72
CA LEU A 92 2.47 20.13 59.41
C LEU A 92 1.66 20.89 58.36
N LEU A 93 0.34 20.99 58.53
CA LEU A 93 -0.51 21.79 57.66
C LEU A 93 -0.58 23.25 58.10
N LEU A 94 -0.43 23.52 59.40
CA LEU A 94 -0.28 24.87 59.93
C LEU A 94 1.03 25.51 59.46
N GLN A 95 2.10 24.72 59.32
CA GLN A 95 3.40 25.15 58.80
C GLN A 95 3.48 24.98 57.28
N SER A 96 3.59 26.09 56.53
CA SER A 96 3.56 26.09 55.06
C SER A 96 4.68 25.26 54.38
N LYS A 97 5.77 24.94 55.09
CA LYS A 97 6.95 24.23 54.58
C LYS A 97 6.65 22.84 53.99
N HIS A 98 5.78 22.07 54.65
CA HIS A 98 5.49 20.68 54.26
C HIS A 98 4.07 20.48 53.71
N TYR A 99 3.28 21.56 53.64
CA TYR A 99 1.87 21.55 53.22
C TYR A 99 1.60 20.70 51.98
N TRP A 100 2.32 20.96 50.87
CA TRP A 100 2.07 20.26 49.61
C TRP A 100 2.42 18.78 49.62
N LYS A 101 3.36 18.34 50.47
CA LYS A 101 3.72 16.92 50.59
C LYS A 101 2.59 16.12 51.25
N ILE A 102 1.81 16.77 52.11
CA ILE A 102 0.63 16.17 52.77
C ILE A 102 -0.61 16.27 51.87
N ILE A 103 -0.82 17.43 51.23
CA ILE A 103 -2.06 17.70 50.48
C ILE A 103 -2.07 17.04 49.10
N SER A 104 -0.94 16.96 48.39
CA SER A 104 -0.94 16.44 47.01
C SER A 104 -1.41 14.98 46.88
N PRO A 105 -1.03 14.05 47.78
CA PRO A 105 -1.54 12.68 47.77
C PRO A 105 -3.03 12.54 48.10
N GLU A 106 -3.58 13.54 48.80
CA GLU A 106 -4.95 13.56 49.30
C GLU A 106 -5.97 14.15 48.31
N LEU A 107 -5.51 14.70 47.19
CA LEU A 107 -6.38 15.33 46.18
C LEU A 107 -7.22 14.28 45.43
N SER A 108 -8.53 14.44 45.44
CA SER A 108 -9.48 13.69 44.63
C SER A 108 -10.67 14.61 44.27
N GLU A 109 -11.55 14.18 43.37
CA GLU A 109 -12.77 14.96 43.07
C GLU A 109 -13.65 15.18 44.30
N GLU A 110 -13.67 14.23 45.24
CA GLU A 110 -14.47 14.29 46.47
C GLU A 110 -13.80 15.16 47.56
N THR A 111 -12.47 15.10 47.67
CA THR A 111 -11.74 15.83 48.72
C THR A 111 -11.40 17.27 48.32
N PHE A 112 -11.37 17.58 47.01
CA PHE A 112 -10.97 18.88 46.49
C PHE A 112 -11.72 20.08 47.11
N PRO A 113 -13.06 20.07 47.30
CA PRO A 113 -13.78 21.21 47.88
C PRO A 113 -13.29 21.56 49.29
N THR A 114 -13.07 20.56 50.15
CA THR A 114 -12.57 20.76 51.51
C THR A 114 -11.11 21.23 51.50
N LEU A 115 -10.27 20.63 50.65
CA LEU A 115 -8.87 21.02 50.49
C LEU A 115 -8.71 22.44 49.92
N LEU A 116 -9.65 22.89 49.07
CA LEU A 116 -9.72 24.25 48.57
C LEU A 116 -10.03 25.25 49.69
N LEU A 117 -10.97 24.93 50.58
CA LEU A 117 -11.26 25.75 51.76
C LEU A 117 -10.06 25.84 52.69
N ILE A 118 -9.40 24.71 52.98
CA ILE A 118 -8.15 24.68 53.77
C ILE A 118 -7.07 25.52 53.09
N SER A 119 -6.90 25.42 51.76
CA SER A 119 -5.88 26.17 51.03
C SER A 119 -6.12 27.68 51.07
N LYS A 120 -7.38 28.10 50.92
CA LYS A 120 -7.80 29.51 51.07
C LYS A 120 -7.53 30.02 52.48
N LEU A 121 -7.89 29.23 53.50
CA LEU A 121 -7.65 29.57 54.91
C LEU A 121 -6.16 29.69 55.21
N MET A 122 -5.35 28.75 54.71
CA MET A 122 -3.90 28.74 54.89
C MET A 122 -3.16 29.79 54.05
N LYS A 123 -3.88 30.54 53.20
CA LYS A 123 -3.31 31.55 52.28
C LYS A 123 -2.18 30.99 51.41
N VAL A 124 -2.25 29.71 51.07
CA VAL A 124 -1.31 29.06 50.16
C VAL A 124 -1.75 29.27 48.71
N SER A 125 -0.83 29.14 47.76
CA SER A 125 -1.11 29.35 46.33
C SER A 125 -2.23 28.43 45.82
N LEU A 126 -3.35 29.01 45.40
CA LEU A 126 -4.46 28.29 44.78
C LEU A 126 -4.06 27.71 43.42
N ASP A 127 -3.22 28.43 42.67
CA ASP A 127 -2.66 27.91 41.41
C ASP A 127 -1.92 26.59 41.63
N LYS A 128 -1.07 26.50 42.67
CA LYS A 128 -0.41 25.23 43.02
C LYS A 128 -1.40 24.12 43.37
N LEU A 129 -2.52 24.44 44.03
CA LEU A 129 -3.57 23.46 44.33
C LEU A 129 -4.21 22.93 43.04
N TYR A 130 -4.63 23.81 42.14
CA TYR A 130 -5.23 23.44 40.86
C TYR A 130 -4.24 22.68 39.97
N MET A 131 -2.97 23.07 39.94
CA MET A 131 -1.90 22.34 39.26
C MET A 131 -1.74 20.91 39.82
N SER A 132 -1.69 20.77 41.15
CA SER A 132 -1.58 19.45 41.79
C SER A 132 -2.82 18.60 41.53
N ALA A 133 -4.01 19.19 41.50
CA ALA A 133 -5.26 18.49 41.20
C ALA A 133 -5.29 17.98 39.76
N ALA A 134 -4.90 18.82 38.79
CA ALA A 134 -4.79 18.41 37.39
C ALA A 134 -3.76 17.27 37.20
N ASN A 135 -2.57 17.39 37.80
CA ASN A 135 -1.55 16.34 37.77
C ASN A 135 -2.03 15.04 38.44
N HIS A 136 -2.74 15.14 39.56
CA HIS A 136 -3.29 13.97 40.25
C HIS A 136 -4.30 13.23 39.38
N VAL A 137 -5.25 13.96 38.76
CA VAL A 137 -6.23 13.38 37.83
C VAL A 137 -5.53 12.67 36.68
N PHE A 138 -4.48 13.28 36.12
CA PHE A 138 -3.70 12.67 35.06
C PHE A 138 -3.02 11.35 35.51
N GLU A 139 -2.25 11.38 36.59
CA GLU A 139 -1.47 10.22 37.08
C GLU A 139 -2.35 9.07 37.56
N LYS A 140 -3.46 9.37 38.26
CA LYS A 140 -4.29 8.33 38.90
C LYS A 140 -5.43 7.83 38.04
N LYS A 141 -5.96 8.65 37.12
CA LYS A 141 -7.11 8.26 36.29
C LYS A 141 -6.75 8.11 34.82
N ILE A 142 -6.06 9.08 34.20
CA ILE A 142 -5.83 9.07 32.75
C ILE A 142 -4.70 8.10 32.34
N LYS A 143 -3.56 8.16 33.02
CA LYS A 143 -2.36 7.38 32.69
C LYS A 143 -2.59 5.86 32.76
N PRO A 144 -3.30 5.29 33.75
CA PRO A 144 -3.62 3.87 33.78
C PRO A 144 -4.52 3.46 32.60
N LEU A 145 -5.56 4.25 32.29
CA LEU A 145 -6.47 3.98 31.17
C LEU A 145 -5.75 3.96 29.82
N LEU A 146 -4.74 4.83 29.64
CA LEU A 146 -3.90 4.85 28.43
C LEU A 146 -2.99 3.61 28.34
N LEU A 147 -2.45 3.14 29.46
CA LEU A 147 -1.62 1.94 29.52
C LEU A 147 -2.42 0.68 29.23
N GLU A 148 -3.67 0.59 29.70
CA GLU A 148 -4.59 -0.51 29.39
C GLU A 148 -4.95 -0.56 27.90
N LYS A 149 -5.28 0.59 27.29
CA LYS A 149 -5.52 0.68 25.84
C LYS A 149 -4.35 0.16 25.01
N LYS A 150 -3.11 0.44 25.43
CA LYS A 150 -1.90 -0.01 24.74
C LYS A 150 -1.72 -1.54 24.79
N LYS A 151 -2.23 -2.20 25.83
CA LYS A 151 -2.18 -3.68 25.97
C LYS A 151 -3.25 -4.39 25.14
N MET A 152 -4.39 -3.76 24.90
CA MET A 152 -5.56 -4.37 24.24
C MET A 152 -5.53 -4.34 22.70
N GLY A 153 -4.47 -3.84 22.06
CA GLY A 153 -4.24 -4.03 20.62
C GLY A 153 -5.44 -3.69 19.72
N HIS A 154 -5.81 -2.41 19.65
CA HIS A 154 -6.79 -1.80 18.73
C HIS A 154 -8.28 -2.07 18.99
N SER A 155 -8.92 -1.06 19.58
CA SER A 155 -10.28 -0.65 19.21
C SER A 155 -10.38 0.86 19.50
N TYR A 156 -10.74 1.65 18.48
CA TYR A 156 -11.10 3.07 18.60
C TYR A 156 -12.48 3.19 19.28
N ALA A 157 -12.66 2.54 20.43
CA ALA A 157 -13.83 2.75 21.25
C ALA A 157 -13.74 4.14 21.90
N TYR A 158 -14.69 4.99 21.54
CA TYR A 158 -14.98 6.25 22.23
C TYR A 158 -15.23 5.94 23.71
N ASN A 159 -14.24 6.20 24.56
CA ASN A 159 -14.38 5.96 25.99
C ASN A 159 -14.89 7.24 26.64
N GLU A 160 -16.21 7.34 26.76
CA GLU A 160 -16.93 8.46 27.39
C GLU A 160 -16.36 8.81 28.78
N GLN A 161 -15.89 7.79 29.52
CA GLN A 161 -15.25 7.97 30.81
C GLN A 161 -13.91 8.72 30.70
N THR A 162 -13.06 8.38 29.73
CA THR A 162 -11.79 9.09 29.50
C THR A 162 -12.04 10.55 29.13
N PHE A 163 -13.06 10.80 28.30
CA PHE A 163 -13.44 12.18 27.93
C PHE A 163 -13.92 12.98 29.14
N LYS A 164 -14.77 12.40 30.00
CA LYS A 164 -15.25 13.06 31.22
C LYS A 164 -14.10 13.41 32.17
N VAL A 165 -13.17 12.48 32.40
CA VAL A 165 -11.99 12.70 33.26
C VAL A 165 -11.06 13.77 32.67
N ALA A 166 -10.83 13.74 31.35
CA ALA A 166 -10.03 14.77 30.67
C ALA A 166 -10.67 16.16 30.78
N LYS A 167 -12.00 16.25 30.70
CA LYS A 167 -12.74 17.51 30.90
C LYS A 167 -12.56 18.06 32.32
N THR A 168 -12.64 17.21 33.35
CA THR A 168 -12.37 17.62 34.74
C THR A 168 -10.94 18.16 34.90
N MET A 169 -9.95 17.49 34.31
CA MET A 169 -8.57 17.96 34.32
C MET A 169 -8.41 19.32 33.63
N MET A 170 -9.04 19.51 32.47
CA MET A 170 -9.05 20.79 31.75
C MET A 170 -9.69 21.91 32.59
N MET A 171 -10.78 21.62 33.30
CA MET A 171 -11.43 22.59 34.20
C MET A 171 -10.49 23.02 35.33
N TYR A 172 -9.75 22.10 35.95
CA TYR A 172 -8.75 22.49 36.96
C TYR A 172 -7.66 23.38 36.38
N ILE A 173 -7.16 23.08 35.18
CA ILE A 173 -6.17 23.92 34.51
C ILE A 173 -6.71 25.33 34.21
N GLN A 174 -7.97 25.44 33.78
CA GLN A 174 -8.62 26.73 33.49
C GLN A 174 -8.85 27.58 34.74
N CYS A 175 -8.91 26.98 35.93
CA CYS A 175 -9.04 27.70 37.20
C CYS A 175 -7.70 28.28 37.72
N ILE A 176 -6.57 27.96 37.08
CA ILE A 176 -5.26 28.54 37.41
C ILE A 176 -5.25 30.01 36.95
N GLN A 177 -4.97 30.93 37.87
CA GLN A 177 -5.00 32.37 37.61
C GLN A 177 -3.82 32.81 36.75
N SER A 178 -2.62 32.28 36.99
CA SER A 178 -1.44 32.56 36.16
C SER A 178 -1.54 31.85 34.80
N PRO A 179 -1.64 32.60 33.68
CA PRO A 179 -1.76 31.98 32.35
C PRO A 179 -0.47 31.22 31.95
N GLU A 180 0.71 31.69 32.39
CA GLU A 180 1.99 31.01 32.19
C GLU A 180 1.99 29.63 32.87
N TRP A 181 1.49 29.55 34.12
CA TRP A 181 1.44 28.29 34.85
C TRP A 181 0.35 27.36 34.30
N ALA A 182 -0.79 27.89 33.86
CA ALA A 182 -1.83 27.10 33.21
C ALA A 182 -1.30 26.42 31.94
N ALA A 183 -0.64 27.20 31.06
CA ALA A 183 -0.04 26.71 29.83
C ALA A 183 1.09 25.71 30.10
N ALA A 184 1.99 26.00 31.05
CA ALA A 184 3.08 25.10 31.43
C ALA A 184 2.55 23.77 32.01
N THR A 185 1.51 23.81 32.85
CA THR A 185 0.88 22.61 33.41
C THR A 185 0.26 21.74 32.33
N ALA A 186 -0.53 22.34 31.44
CA ALA A 186 -1.12 21.63 30.31
C ALA A 186 -0.05 21.02 29.39
N HIS A 187 1.02 21.77 29.11
CA HIS A 187 2.11 21.30 28.27
C HIS A 187 2.85 20.12 28.90
N LYS A 188 3.16 20.18 30.20
CA LYS A 188 3.81 19.08 30.93
C LYS A 188 3.00 17.78 30.81
N ILE A 189 1.70 17.85 31.10
CA ILE A 189 0.80 16.71 30.99
C ILE A 189 0.76 16.19 29.54
N THR A 190 0.74 17.10 28.56
CA THR A 190 0.70 16.76 27.14
C THR A 190 1.95 16.02 26.66
N GLN A 191 3.13 16.29 27.23
CA GLN A 191 4.36 15.59 26.85
C GLN A 191 4.34 14.11 27.24
N GLU A 192 3.62 13.74 28.29
CA GLU A 192 3.47 12.35 28.74
C GLU A 192 2.44 11.55 27.92
N LEU A 193 1.66 12.22 27.06
CA LEU A 193 0.69 11.54 26.20
C LEU A 193 1.35 10.82 25.02
N PRO A 194 0.87 9.62 24.65
CA PRO A 194 1.32 8.91 23.45
C PRO A 194 0.87 9.66 22.18
N PRO A 195 1.59 9.52 21.04
CA PRO A 195 1.14 10.06 19.76
C PRO A 195 -0.26 9.55 19.38
N GLY A 196 -1.06 10.42 18.75
CA GLY A 196 -2.43 10.12 18.34
C GLY A 196 -3.42 11.25 18.59
N TYR A 197 -4.70 10.89 18.62
CA TYR A 197 -5.80 11.86 18.71
C TYR A 197 -5.77 12.62 20.04
N GLU A 198 -5.61 11.92 21.17
CA GLU A 198 -5.62 12.52 22.50
C GLU A 198 -4.49 13.56 22.68
N LYS A 199 -3.27 13.26 22.24
CA LYS A 199 -2.14 14.20 22.28
C LYS A 199 -2.37 15.41 21.40
N THR A 200 -2.94 15.20 20.21
CA THR A 200 -3.26 16.29 19.27
C THR A 200 -4.30 17.25 19.86
N GLN A 201 -5.37 16.72 20.49
CA GLN A 201 -6.37 17.55 21.18
C GLN A 201 -5.78 18.29 22.39
N SER A 202 -4.91 17.63 23.15
CA SER A 202 -4.22 18.27 24.29
C SER A 202 -3.28 19.39 23.85
N LEU A 203 -2.55 19.21 22.75
CA LEU A 203 -1.73 20.27 22.15
C LEU A 203 -2.59 21.44 21.64
N ARG A 204 -3.76 21.16 21.03
CA ARG A 204 -4.73 22.20 20.63
C ARG A 204 -5.20 23.00 21.84
N PHE A 205 -5.50 22.34 22.96
CA PHE A 205 -5.86 23.01 24.20
C PHE A 205 -4.70 23.87 24.75
N CYS A 206 -3.47 23.37 24.70
CA CYS A 206 -2.29 24.16 25.07
C CYS A 206 -2.13 25.42 24.21
N LEU A 207 -2.45 25.34 22.90
CA LEU A 207 -2.39 26.50 22.00
C LEU A 207 -3.41 27.57 22.43
N VAL A 208 -4.63 27.17 22.78
CA VAL A 208 -5.67 28.11 23.28
C VAL A 208 -5.19 28.79 24.57
N LEU A 209 -4.55 28.07 25.48
CA LEU A 209 -3.99 28.64 26.70
C LEU A 209 -2.80 29.57 26.41
N GLY A 210 -1.94 29.22 25.46
CA GLY A 210 -0.82 30.08 25.02
C GLY A 210 -1.30 31.36 24.34
N ASP A 211 -2.35 31.30 23.52
CA ASP A 211 -3.00 32.47 22.94
C ASP A 211 -3.65 33.34 24.01
N ALA A 212 -4.35 32.73 24.98
CA ALA A 212 -4.93 33.45 26.10
C ALA A 212 -3.87 34.14 26.96
N TRP A 213 -2.70 33.48 27.15
CA TRP A 213 -1.55 34.08 27.80
C TRP A 213 -1.14 35.35 27.06
N LEU A 214 -0.86 35.31 25.76
CA LEU A 214 -0.41 36.49 25.00
C LEU A 214 -1.45 37.61 24.86
N ARG A 215 -2.73 37.34 25.11
CA ARG A 215 -3.82 38.34 25.07
C ARG A 215 -3.95 39.18 26.34
N ASP A 216 -3.24 38.84 27.42
CA ASP A 216 -3.28 39.63 28.65
C ASP A 216 -2.66 41.03 28.41
N PRO A 217 -3.43 42.13 28.56
CA PRO A 217 -2.94 43.48 28.31
C PRO A 217 -1.87 43.94 29.31
N ASN A 218 -1.78 43.32 30.49
CA ASN A 218 -0.84 43.71 31.55
C ASN A 218 0.48 42.93 31.52
N LEU A 219 0.77 42.22 30.42
CA LEU A 219 1.97 41.41 30.28
C LEU A 219 3.25 42.23 30.18
N GLU A 220 4.22 41.88 31.02
CA GLU A 220 5.60 42.36 30.92
C GLU A 220 6.24 41.90 29.59
N GLU A 221 7.12 42.74 29.02
CA GLU A 221 7.83 42.48 27.76
C GLU A 221 8.58 41.13 27.77
N ALA A 222 9.28 40.83 28.87
CA ALA A 222 10.03 39.59 29.03
C ALA A 222 9.12 38.35 29.08
N ALA A 223 7.97 38.46 29.75
CA ALA A 223 6.98 37.40 29.81
C ALA A 223 6.28 37.20 28.45
N ARG A 224 6.03 38.29 27.71
CA ARG A 224 5.52 38.23 26.33
C ARG A 224 6.48 37.48 25.40
N ALA A 225 7.78 37.81 25.44
CA ALA A 225 8.80 37.11 24.65
C ALA A 225 8.90 35.61 25.00
N ARG A 226 8.76 35.24 26.29
CA ARG A 226 8.67 33.83 26.70
C ARG A 226 7.43 33.15 26.11
N GLY A 227 6.28 33.83 26.18
CA GLY A 227 5.01 33.34 25.62
C GLY A 227 5.06 33.12 24.11
N GLU A 228 5.64 34.06 23.35
CA GLU A 228 5.79 33.95 21.89
C GLU A 228 6.71 32.78 21.50
N THR A 229 7.82 32.62 22.21
CA THR A 229 8.75 31.50 22.01
C THR A 229 8.07 30.16 22.33
N PHE A 230 7.31 30.11 23.43
CA PHE A 230 6.54 28.94 23.83
C PHE A 230 5.49 28.59 22.77
N LEU A 231 4.68 29.56 22.33
CA LEU A 231 3.63 29.36 21.34
C LEU A 231 4.19 28.92 19.98
N SER A 232 5.31 29.50 19.55
CA SER A 232 5.98 29.12 18.29
C SER A 232 6.42 27.66 18.30
N LYS A 233 7.05 27.22 19.40
CA LYS A 233 7.46 25.81 19.58
C LYS A 233 6.25 24.88 19.66
N LEU A 234 5.21 25.31 20.39
CA LEU A 234 3.99 24.54 20.59
C LEU A 234 3.21 24.36 19.28
N LYS A 235 3.16 25.39 18.43
CA LYS A 235 2.54 25.34 17.11
C LYS A 235 3.23 24.30 16.21
N LEU A 236 4.56 24.26 16.21
CA LEU A 236 5.31 23.24 15.46
C LEU A 236 5.05 21.82 15.98
N GLN A 237 4.99 21.64 17.31
CA GLN A 237 4.65 20.35 17.92
C GLN A 237 3.23 19.92 17.57
N PHE A 238 2.26 20.83 17.66
CA PHE A 238 0.87 20.59 17.27
C PHE A 238 0.78 20.18 15.80
N GLN A 239 1.41 20.92 14.90
CA GLN A 239 1.41 20.62 13.47
C GLN A 239 1.96 19.22 13.17
N ARG A 240 3.08 18.84 13.79
CA ARG A 240 3.67 17.49 13.64
C ARG A 240 2.74 16.40 14.19
N SER A 241 2.22 16.59 15.41
CA SER A 241 1.31 15.63 16.05
C SER A 241 0.00 15.47 15.27
N ALA A 242 -0.58 16.57 14.78
CA ALA A 242 -1.79 16.56 14.00
C ALA A 242 -1.57 15.86 12.66
N THR A 243 -0.46 16.15 11.97
CA THR A 243 -0.07 15.47 10.73
C THR A 243 0.11 13.97 10.94
N GLU A 244 0.79 13.57 12.02
CA GLU A 244 0.93 12.15 12.41
C GLU A 244 -0.43 11.48 12.68
N ASN A 245 -1.35 12.17 13.35
CA ASN A 245 -2.70 11.66 13.60
C ASN A 245 -3.51 11.46 12.30
N VAL A 246 -3.37 12.35 11.32
CA VAL A 246 -3.99 12.17 9.99
C VAL A 246 -3.45 10.93 9.29
N LEU A 247 -2.13 10.71 9.34
CA LEU A 247 -1.52 9.53 8.74
C LEU A 247 -2.00 8.23 9.40
N MET A 248 -2.13 8.22 10.73
CA MET A 248 -2.63 7.05 11.49
C MET A 248 -4.09 6.73 11.15
N THR A 249 -4.96 7.74 11.13
CA THR A 249 -6.40 7.58 10.84
C THR A 249 -6.66 7.21 9.39
N SER A 250 -5.82 7.69 8.46
CA SER A 250 -5.92 7.41 7.03
C SER A 250 -5.19 6.12 6.60
N GLN A 251 -4.66 5.32 7.53
CA GLN A 251 -3.86 4.11 7.26
C GLN A 251 -2.60 4.36 6.39
N LEU A 252 -1.99 5.54 6.53
CA LEU A 252 -0.81 6.00 5.79
C LEU A 252 0.42 6.18 6.71
N SER A 253 0.39 5.62 7.92
CA SER A 253 1.41 5.76 8.97
C SER A 253 2.65 4.88 8.78
N ASN A 254 3.11 4.72 7.55
CA ASN A 254 4.35 4.01 7.26
C ASN A 254 5.57 4.82 7.81
N PRO A 255 6.71 4.17 8.10
CA PRO A 255 7.84 4.84 8.74
C PRO A 255 8.48 5.94 7.88
N GLU A 256 8.31 5.89 6.56
CA GLU A 256 8.83 6.91 5.64
C GLU A 256 8.01 8.21 5.72
N ASN A 257 6.68 8.09 5.73
CA ASN A 257 5.75 9.20 5.89
C ASN A 257 5.88 9.85 7.27
N LEU A 258 6.06 9.05 8.33
CA LEU A 258 6.24 9.58 9.69
C LEU A 258 7.50 10.46 9.81
N LYS A 259 8.59 10.12 9.09
CA LYS A 259 9.81 10.95 9.04
C LYS A 259 9.58 12.31 8.36
N LEU A 260 8.59 12.40 7.48
CA LEU A 260 8.28 13.62 6.72
C LEU A 260 7.26 14.53 7.42
N THR A 261 6.75 14.18 8.61
CA THR A 261 5.81 15.02 9.38
C THR A 261 6.35 16.41 9.70
N GLY A 262 7.68 16.58 9.78
CA GLY A 262 8.33 17.89 9.93
C GLY A 262 8.53 18.67 8.62
N LEU A 263 8.24 18.08 7.47
CA LEU A 263 8.42 18.63 6.11
C LEU A 263 7.13 18.43 5.29
N PRO A 264 6.03 19.12 5.63
CA PRO A 264 4.69 18.80 5.14
C PRO A 264 4.56 18.92 3.61
N GLY A 265 5.28 19.84 2.97
CA GLY A 265 5.32 19.92 1.51
C GLY A 265 5.91 18.67 0.84
N ARG A 266 6.98 18.09 1.40
CA ARG A 266 7.58 16.83 0.92
C ARG A 266 6.69 15.63 1.23
N LEU A 267 6.00 15.66 2.37
CA LEU A 267 5.03 14.63 2.71
C LEU A 267 3.88 14.59 1.70
N VAL A 268 3.30 15.74 1.32
CA VAL A 268 2.24 15.79 0.30
C VAL A 268 2.70 15.19 -1.04
N VAL A 269 3.94 15.47 -1.46
CA VAL A 269 4.54 14.86 -2.66
C VAL A 269 4.61 13.34 -2.52
N ALA A 270 5.17 12.84 -1.41
CA ALA A 270 5.29 11.40 -1.15
C ALA A 270 3.93 10.69 -1.12
N LEU A 271 2.89 11.35 -0.58
CA LEU A 271 1.53 10.81 -0.53
C LEU A 271 0.92 10.64 -1.91
N TYR A 272 1.10 11.60 -2.83
CA TYR A 272 0.65 11.44 -4.21
C TYR A 272 1.48 10.44 -5.03
N GLU A 273 2.71 10.15 -4.60
CA GLU A 273 3.58 9.14 -5.19
C GLU A 273 3.40 7.74 -4.56
N HIS A 274 2.42 7.59 -3.67
CA HIS A 274 2.16 6.34 -2.97
C HIS A 274 1.73 5.21 -3.93
N ASN A 275 2.26 4.01 -3.73
CA ASN A 275 2.04 2.84 -4.60
C ASN A 275 0.56 2.45 -4.78
N SER A 276 -0.29 2.77 -3.80
CA SER A 276 -1.74 2.53 -3.90
C SER A 276 -2.40 3.28 -5.06
N VAL A 277 -1.79 4.36 -5.56
CA VAL A 277 -2.29 5.06 -6.75
C VAL A 277 -2.20 4.16 -7.97
N GLU A 278 -1.08 3.47 -8.18
CA GLU A 278 -0.89 2.57 -9.33
C GLU A 278 -1.67 1.27 -9.17
N GLN A 279 -1.75 0.73 -7.95
CA GLN A 279 -2.48 -0.51 -7.66
C GLN A 279 -3.96 -0.41 -8.04
N ARG A 280 -4.58 0.76 -7.83
CA ARG A 280 -5.98 1.04 -8.21
C ARG A 280 -6.27 0.82 -9.70
N TYR A 281 -5.27 0.91 -10.57
CA TYR A 281 -5.43 0.69 -12.01
C TYR A 281 -5.14 -0.76 -12.41
N LYS A 282 -4.30 -1.47 -11.66
CA LYS A 282 -3.83 -2.82 -11.99
C LYS A 282 -4.67 -3.93 -11.36
N GLU A 283 -5.26 -3.69 -10.19
CA GLU A 283 -6.00 -4.69 -9.42
C GLU A 283 -7.50 -4.43 -9.52
N THR A 284 -8.25 -5.32 -10.18
CA THR A 284 -9.71 -5.20 -10.38
C THR A 284 -10.54 -5.67 -9.17
N GLY A 285 -9.94 -5.78 -7.99
CA GLY A 285 -10.58 -6.24 -6.76
C GLY A 285 -11.11 -5.10 -5.88
N VAL A 286 -12.10 -5.38 -5.02
CA VAL A 286 -12.54 -4.43 -3.99
C VAL A 286 -11.49 -4.39 -2.87
N GLN A 287 -10.46 -3.57 -3.04
CA GLN A 287 -9.50 -3.24 -1.99
C GLN A 287 -9.85 -1.89 -1.35
N ASN A 288 -9.84 -1.84 -0.03
CA ASN A 288 -9.97 -0.60 0.74
C ASN A 288 -8.64 0.17 0.68
N TYR A 289 -8.48 0.97 -0.37
CA TYR A 289 -7.33 1.84 -0.52
C TYR A 289 -7.46 3.12 0.33
N PRO A 290 -6.35 3.67 0.86
CA PRO A 290 -6.38 4.89 1.65
C PRO A 290 -6.80 6.11 0.81
N ASP A 291 -7.60 7.01 1.38
CA ASP A 291 -8.00 8.26 0.76
C ASP A 291 -6.88 9.32 0.89
N ILE A 292 -6.01 9.34 -0.12
CA ILE A 292 -4.88 10.27 -0.19
C ILE A 292 -5.39 11.71 -0.33
N HIS A 293 -6.50 11.96 -1.02
CA HIS A 293 -7.02 13.31 -1.24
C HIS A 293 -7.49 13.96 0.05
N ALA A 294 -8.25 13.22 0.86
CA ALA A 294 -8.69 13.67 2.18
C ALA A 294 -7.48 13.96 3.09
N ALA A 295 -6.53 13.01 3.17
CA ALA A 295 -5.32 13.16 3.99
C ALA A 295 -4.48 14.38 3.57
N VAL A 296 -4.24 14.56 2.28
CA VAL A 296 -3.47 15.68 1.73
C VAL A 296 -4.18 17.02 2.00
N LYS A 297 -5.51 17.09 1.86
CA LYS A 297 -6.29 18.28 2.17
C LYS A 297 -6.14 18.66 3.64
N GLU A 298 -6.32 17.70 4.54
CA GLU A 298 -6.22 17.94 5.99
C GLU A 298 -4.80 18.35 6.41
N ILE A 299 -3.77 17.62 5.97
CA ILE A 299 -2.36 17.93 6.25
C ILE A 299 -2.01 19.35 5.78
N SER A 300 -2.53 19.77 4.63
CA SER A 300 -2.25 21.09 4.08
C SER A 300 -2.95 22.20 4.86
N THR A 301 -4.17 21.96 5.35
CA THR A 301 -4.85 22.90 6.26
C THR A 301 -4.15 23.04 7.60
N ILE A 302 -3.63 21.95 8.17
CA ILE A 302 -2.87 21.97 9.43
C ILE A 302 -1.58 22.78 9.30
N ASN A 303 -0.89 22.62 8.17
CA ASN A 303 0.45 23.15 7.97
C ASN A 303 0.51 24.44 7.12
N ASN A 304 -0.63 24.96 6.65
CA ASN A 304 -0.72 26.08 5.71
C ASN A 304 0.15 25.88 4.46
N VAL A 305 0.11 24.68 3.88
CA VAL A 305 0.85 24.34 2.66
C VAL A 305 0.05 24.75 1.43
N ASP A 306 0.69 25.41 0.48
CA ASP A 306 0.10 25.74 -0.81
C ASP A 306 -0.03 24.48 -1.69
N LEU A 307 -1.20 23.85 -1.61
CA LEU A 307 -1.54 22.68 -2.42
C LEU A 307 -1.52 22.96 -3.91
N LYS A 308 -1.95 24.15 -4.34
CA LYS A 308 -2.01 24.49 -5.75
C LYS A 308 -0.60 24.52 -6.33
N LYS A 309 0.34 25.12 -5.62
CA LYS A 309 1.76 25.15 -6.01
C LYS A 309 2.37 23.75 -6.09
N ILE A 310 2.09 22.87 -5.12
CA ILE A 310 2.61 21.49 -5.14
C ILE A 310 2.01 20.71 -6.32
N ARG A 311 0.69 20.79 -6.54
CA ARG A 311 0.02 20.12 -7.66
C ARG A 311 0.56 20.61 -9.01
N ASN A 312 0.76 21.90 -9.19
CA ASN A 312 1.35 22.45 -10.42
C ASN A 312 2.78 21.93 -10.67
N MET A 313 3.60 21.85 -9.61
CA MET A 313 4.94 21.25 -9.70
C MET A 313 4.89 19.77 -10.06
N LEU A 314 3.96 19.01 -9.47
CA LEU A 314 3.77 17.58 -9.77
C LEU A 314 3.27 17.37 -11.21
N LEU A 315 2.34 18.21 -11.69
CA LEU A 315 1.90 18.21 -13.09
C LEU A 315 3.08 18.45 -14.03
N GLU A 316 3.94 19.43 -13.74
CA GLU A 316 5.13 19.71 -14.55
C GLU A 316 6.06 18.50 -14.56
N LYS A 317 6.34 17.93 -13.38
CA LYS A 317 7.19 16.73 -13.22
C LYS A 317 6.70 15.53 -14.03
N TRP A 318 5.39 15.25 -14.00
CA TRP A 318 4.82 14.03 -14.58
C TRP A 318 4.44 14.20 -16.06
N ILE A 319 4.00 15.38 -16.49
CA ILE A 319 3.67 15.65 -17.89
C ILE A 319 4.95 15.92 -18.69
N CYS A 320 5.88 16.73 -18.18
CA CYS A 320 7.11 17.10 -18.88
C CYS A 320 8.26 16.10 -18.67
N LYS A 321 7.95 14.84 -18.33
CA LYS A 321 8.96 13.81 -18.15
C LYS A 321 9.60 13.46 -19.51
N THR A 322 10.78 14.02 -19.76
CA THR A 322 11.60 13.72 -20.94
C THR A 322 12.66 12.69 -20.58
N GLY A 323 12.60 11.50 -21.16
CA GLY A 323 13.65 10.50 -20.98
C GLY A 323 13.46 9.24 -21.86
N PRO A 324 14.51 8.39 -21.97
CA PRO A 324 14.50 7.16 -22.79
C PRO A 324 13.47 6.11 -22.34
N ALA A 325 12.79 6.31 -21.22
CA ALA A 325 11.67 5.51 -20.76
C ALA A 325 10.38 5.69 -21.61
N MET A 326 10.23 6.81 -22.32
CA MET A 326 9.12 7.05 -23.28
C MET A 326 9.35 6.31 -24.61
N THR A 327 10.60 5.97 -24.93
CA THR A 327 10.97 5.07 -26.04
C THR A 327 10.81 3.59 -25.70
N ARG A 328 10.22 3.25 -24.53
CA ARG A 328 9.81 1.87 -24.26
C ARG A 328 8.84 1.38 -25.33
N GLU A 329 8.91 0.09 -25.58
CA GLU A 329 8.48 -0.60 -26.79
C GLU A 329 6.95 -0.80 -26.86
N MET A 330 6.17 0.22 -26.51
CA MET A 330 4.72 0.22 -26.74
C MET A 330 4.43 0.38 -28.24
N GLY A 331 3.47 -0.39 -28.75
CA GLY A 331 2.89 -0.11 -30.05
C GLY A 331 2.02 1.14 -29.96
N ILE A 332 1.83 1.84 -31.09
CA ILE A 332 0.99 3.06 -31.13
C ILE A 332 -0.44 2.77 -30.65
N GLN A 333 -0.94 1.56 -30.92
CA GLN A 333 -2.24 1.11 -30.45
C GLN A 333 -2.28 0.95 -28.91
N ASP A 334 -1.20 0.45 -28.30
CA ASP A 334 -1.05 0.32 -26.85
C ASP A 334 -0.97 1.71 -26.18
N CYS A 335 -0.23 2.66 -26.79
CA CYS A 335 -0.09 4.04 -26.31
C CYS A 335 -1.41 4.84 -26.28
N VAL A 336 -2.35 4.52 -27.17
CA VAL A 336 -3.61 5.24 -27.34
C VAL A 336 -4.65 4.82 -26.31
N THR A 337 -4.62 3.56 -25.88
CA THR A 337 -5.63 3.00 -24.97
C THR A 337 -5.12 2.75 -23.57
N ASN A 338 -3.83 2.54 -23.34
CA ASN A 338 -3.32 2.04 -22.07
C ASN A 338 -2.43 3.06 -21.33
N ILE A 339 -3.04 3.82 -20.40
CA ILE A 339 -2.27 4.60 -19.42
C ILE A 339 -1.72 3.68 -18.32
N ASP A 340 -2.17 2.42 -18.25
CA ASP A 340 -1.89 1.51 -17.14
C ASP A 340 -0.43 1.01 -17.10
N GLU A 341 0.39 1.45 -18.07
CA GLU A 341 1.83 1.20 -18.16
C GLU A 341 2.66 2.46 -17.85
N ASP A 342 2.03 3.62 -17.68
CA ASP A 342 2.66 4.88 -17.29
C ASP A 342 2.20 5.35 -15.90
N PRO A 343 3.00 5.06 -14.84
CA PRO A 343 2.64 5.41 -13.48
C PRO A 343 2.54 6.92 -13.24
N ASP A 344 3.24 7.75 -14.02
CA ASP A 344 3.19 9.20 -13.85
C ASP A 344 1.88 9.76 -14.41
N LEU A 345 1.39 9.25 -15.54
CA LEU A 345 0.07 9.61 -16.06
C LEU A 345 -1.05 9.10 -15.15
N MET A 346 -0.94 7.89 -14.57
CA MET A 346 -1.88 7.43 -13.55
C MET A 346 -1.98 8.40 -12.37
N ARG A 347 -0.82 8.92 -11.91
CA ARG A 347 -0.77 9.91 -10.82
C ARG A 347 -1.38 11.24 -11.21
N VAL A 348 -1.18 11.72 -12.45
CA VAL A 348 -1.85 12.92 -12.98
C VAL A 348 -3.37 12.74 -12.97
N VAL A 349 -3.86 11.62 -13.53
CA VAL A 349 -5.29 11.31 -13.56
C VAL A 349 -5.86 11.20 -12.14
N TYR A 350 -5.20 10.42 -11.26
CA TYR A 350 -5.61 10.29 -9.86
C TYR A 350 -5.65 11.63 -9.13
N MET A 351 -4.66 12.50 -9.35
CA MET A 351 -4.61 13.80 -8.70
C MET A 351 -5.79 14.70 -9.15
N LEU A 352 -6.09 14.69 -10.45
CA LEU A 352 -7.12 15.54 -11.06
C LEU A 352 -8.54 14.99 -10.94
N GLN A 353 -8.73 13.70 -10.64
CA GLN A 353 -10.07 13.11 -10.44
C GLN A 353 -10.84 13.71 -9.26
N SER A 354 -10.14 14.39 -8.34
CA SER A 354 -10.75 15.09 -7.20
C SER A 354 -11.41 16.42 -7.57
N PHE A 355 -11.19 16.89 -8.80
CA PHE A 355 -11.75 18.11 -9.35
C PHE A 355 -12.98 17.82 -10.22
N SER A 356 -13.77 18.86 -10.51
CA SER A 356 -14.83 18.72 -11.52
C SER A 356 -14.23 18.46 -12.91
N MET A 357 -15.01 17.88 -13.83
CA MET A 357 -14.55 17.63 -15.20
C MET A 357 -14.14 18.93 -15.91
N GLU A 358 -14.86 20.03 -15.65
CA GLU A 358 -14.56 21.37 -16.18
C GLU A 358 -13.23 21.90 -15.65
N ASP A 359 -12.98 21.79 -14.34
CA ASP A 359 -11.72 22.22 -13.73
C ASP A 359 -10.53 21.41 -14.26
N ALA A 360 -10.68 20.08 -14.37
CA ALA A 360 -9.66 19.21 -14.92
C ALA A 360 -9.33 19.59 -16.38
N PHE A 361 -10.35 19.93 -17.17
CA PHE A 361 -10.17 20.43 -18.53
C PHE A 361 -9.44 21.77 -18.56
N HIS A 362 -9.85 22.74 -17.74
CA HIS A 362 -9.20 24.06 -17.66
C HIS A 362 -7.74 23.98 -17.20
N ILE A 363 -7.39 22.99 -16.38
CA ILE A 363 -5.99 22.75 -15.96
C ILE A 363 -5.16 22.15 -17.10
N LEU A 364 -5.67 21.20 -17.87
CA LEU A 364 -4.87 20.49 -18.88
C LEU A 364 -4.91 21.13 -20.29
N SER A 365 -6.01 21.79 -20.67
CA SER A 365 -6.18 22.34 -22.02
C SER A 365 -5.13 23.39 -22.42
N PRO A 366 -4.61 24.27 -21.53
CA PRO A 366 -3.57 25.23 -21.92
C PRO A 366 -2.28 24.56 -22.40
N ILE A 367 -1.99 23.33 -21.92
CA ILE A 367 -0.80 22.56 -22.31
C ILE A 367 -0.86 22.17 -23.80
N LEU A 368 -2.06 22.01 -24.37
CA LEU A 368 -2.24 21.58 -25.76
C LEU A 368 -1.78 22.62 -26.78
N SER A 369 -1.87 23.91 -26.44
CA SER A 369 -1.59 25.03 -27.35
C SER A 369 -0.41 25.90 -26.94
N ALA A 370 -0.04 25.94 -25.66
CA ALA A 370 1.05 26.79 -25.19
C ALA A 370 2.43 26.39 -25.75
N GLU A 371 3.33 27.37 -25.86
CA GLU A 371 4.72 27.17 -26.26
C GLU A 371 5.60 26.73 -25.09
N THR A 372 5.35 27.28 -23.91
CA THR A 372 6.05 26.97 -22.66
C THR A 372 5.04 26.53 -21.60
N TRP A 373 5.55 25.93 -20.52
CA TRP A 373 4.71 25.46 -19.42
C TRP A 373 3.82 26.58 -18.85
N PRO A 374 2.48 26.42 -18.82
CA PRO A 374 1.56 27.52 -18.53
C PRO A 374 1.50 27.93 -17.05
N PHE A 375 2.03 27.12 -16.14
CA PHE A 375 1.93 27.35 -14.68
C PHE A 375 3.21 27.86 -14.03
N SER A 376 4.26 28.15 -14.81
CA SER A 376 5.53 28.70 -14.33
C SER A 376 6.15 29.61 -15.38
N THR A 377 6.72 30.74 -14.94
CA THR A 377 7.42 31.68 -15.83
C THR A 377 8.76 31.15 -16.35
N SER A 378 9.31 30.10 -15.73
CA SER A 378 10.60 29.49 -16.09
C SER A 378 10.47 28.01 -16.45
N GLY A 379 9.27 27.56 -16.84
CA GLY A 379 9.05 26.15 -17.16
C GLY A 379 9.56 25.76 -18.55
N PRO A 380 9.62 24.45 -18.85
CA PRO A 380 10.19 23.95 -20.10
C PRO A 380 9.36 24.35 -21.31
N ARG A 381 10.00 24.35 -22.49
CA ARG A 381 9.30 24.40 -23.78
C ARG A 381 8.47 23.14 -23.95
N LEU A 382 7.22 23.31 -24.36
CA LEU A 382 6.30 22.20 -24.58
C LEU A 382 6.54 21.56 -25.94
N THR A 383 6.74 20.24 -25.91
CA THR A 383 6.85 19.37 -27.08
C THR A 383 5.50 18.73 -27.39
N PHE A 384 5.33 18.17 -28.57
CA PHE A 384 4.18 17.33 -28.91
C PHE A 384 4.09 16.11 -28.00
N CYS A 385 5.21 15.59 -27.49
CA CYS A 385 5.19 14.53 -26.48
C CYS A 385 4.42 14.97 -25.21
N HIS A 386 4.69 16.17 -24.70
CA HIS A 386 3.97 16.72 -23.54
C HIS A 386 2.49 16.93 -23.86
N ARG A 387 2.16 17.41 -25.06
CA ARG A 387 0.78 17.59 -25.52
C ARG A 387 0.01 16.28 -25.63
N THR A 388 0.64 15.23 -26.16
CA THR A 388 0.08 13.87 -26.24
C THR A 388 -0.26 13.36 -24.84
N ARG A 389 0.65 13.51 -23.88
CA ARG A 389 0.45 13.12 -22.47
C ARG A 389 -0.74 13.85 -21.84
N ALA A 390 -0.81 15.18 -22.01
CA ALA A 390 -1.93 15.97 -21.50
C ALA A 390 -3.27 15.56 -22.13
N LEU A 391 -3.29 15.30 -23.45
CA LEU A 391 -4.47 14.83 -24.16
C LEU A 391 -4.92 13.44 -23.67
N LEU A 392 -4.00 12.51 -23.44
CA LEU A 392 -4.30 11.19 -22.86
C LEU A 392 -4.99 11.32 -21.48
N CYS A 393 -4.48 12.20 -20.61
CA CYS A 393 -5.12 12.46 -19.32
C CYS A 393 -6.53 13.05 -19.49
N LEU A 394 -6.71 14.01 -20.41
CA LEU A 394 -8.01 14.62 -20.70
C LEU A 394 -9.05 13.58 -21.16
N VAL A 395 -8.65 12.67 -22.05
CA VAL A 395 -9.52 11.58 -22.55
C VAL A 395 -10.02 10.68 -21.43
N ARG A 396 -9.28 10.55 -20.32
CA ARG A 396 -9.69 9.74 -19.15
C ARG A 396 -10.48 10.51 -18.10
N LEU A 397 -10.24 11.82 -17.96
CA LEU A 397 -10.83 12.65 -16.91
C LEU A 397 -12.17 13.28 -17.31
N VAL A 398 -12.40 13.43 -18.62
CA VAL A 398 -13.52 14.20 -19.16
C VAL A 398 -14.35 13.29 -20.06
N ASP A 399 -15.67 13.45 -20.02
CA ASP A 399 -16.55 12.71 -20.91
C ASP A 399 -16.35 13.10 -22.39
N ALA A 400 -16.78 12.20 -23.28
CA ALA A 400 -16.56 12.40 -24.70
C ALA A 400 -17.36 13.59 -25.28
N ALA A 401 -18.49 13.95 -24.68
CA ALA A 401 -19.35 15.04 -25.17
C ALA A 401 -18.73 16.42 -24.89
N MET A 402 -18.18 16.61 -23.69
CA MET A 402 -17.49 17.82 -23.27
C MET A 402 -16.19 18.01 -24.07
N LEU A 403 -15.43 16.92 -24.27
CA LEU A 403 -14.23 16.97 -25.12
C LEU A 403 -14.54 17.39 -26.57
N GLU A 404 -15.61 16.85 -27.17
CA GLU A 404 -16.04 17.21 -28.52
C GLU A 404 -16.48 18.69 -28.61
N ALA A 405 -17.25 19.17 -27.63
CA ALA A 405 -17.70 20.56 -27.58
C ALA A 405 -16.54 21.56 -27.40
N GLN A 406 -15.57 21.25 -26.55
CA GLN A 406 -14.47 22.16 -26.22
C GLN A 406 -13.33 22.11 -27.25
N LEU A 407 -12.96 20.91 -27.72
CA LEU A 407 -11.85 20.74 -28.67
C LEU A 407 -12.29 20.88 -30.13
N GLN A 408 -13.60 20.86 -30.41
CA GLN A 408 -14.16 20.84 -31.77
C GLN A 408 -13.65 19.65 -32.60
N ILE A 409 -13.30 18.54 -31.92
CA ILE A 409 -12.86 17.28 -32.53
C ILE A 409 -13.97 16.26 -32.37
N PRO A 410 -14.53 15.72 -33.46
CA PRO A 410 -15.56 14.68 -33.38
C PRO A 410 -15.07 13.46 -32.60
N ARG A 411 -15.90 12.90 -31.72
CA ARG A 411 -15.55 11.72 -30.92
C ARG A 411 -15.00 10.56 -31.76
N THR A 412 -15.59 10.32 -32.93
CA THR A 412 -15.17 9.25 -33.85
C THR A 412 -13.76 9.44 -34.40
N LYS A 413 -13.22 10.66 -34.37
CA LYS A 413 -11.90 11.02 -34.87
C LYS A 413 -10.86 11.23 -33.77
N LEU A 414 -11.26 11.28 -32.50
CA LEU A 414 -10.36 11.59 -31.38
C LEU A 414 -9.16 10.64 -31.30
N LEU A 415 -9.39 9.34 -31.49
CA LEU A 415 -8.30 8.33 -31.55
C LEU A 415 -7.34 8.60 -32.71
N ASN A 416 -7.85 8.99 -33.88
CA ASN A 416 -7.01 9.33 -35.04
C ASN A 416 -6.19 10.60 -34.79
N TYR A 417 -6.78 11.61 -34.15
CA TYR A 417 -6.06 12.81 -33.73
C TYR A 417 -4.94 12.47 -32.74
N LEU A 418 -5.23 11.63 -31.74
CA LEU A 418 -4.23 11.19 -30.76
C LEU A 418 -3.07 10.43 -31.44
N LYS A 419 -3.35 9.55 -32.41
CA LYS A 419 -2.32 8.92 -33.24
C LYS A 419 -1.47 9.95 -33.99
N CYS A 420 -2.08 10.98 -34.55
CA CYS A 420 -1.34 12.06 -35.22
C CYS A 420 -0.42 12.81 -34.26
N TYR A 421 -0.88 13.11 -33.04
CA TYR A 421 -0.04 13.71 -31.99
C TYR A 421 1.16 12.82 -31.64
N ILE A 422 0.97 11.50 -31.54
CA ILE A 422 2.05 10.54 -31.31
C ILE A 422 3.06 10.58 -32.46
N PHE A 423 2.63 10.47 -33.72
CA PHE A 423 3.56 10.52 -34.86
C PHE A 423 4.31 11.84 -34.96
N VAL A 424 3.63 12.97 -34.74
CA VAL A 424 4.27 14.29 -34.74
C VAL A 424 5.28 14.41 -33.60
N SER A 425 5.00 13.84 -32.43
CA SER A 425 5.96 13.82 -31.32
C SER A 425 7.21 12.99 -31.64
N GLN A 426 7.07 11.89 -32.38
CA GLN A 426 8.21 11.09 -32.85
C GLN A 426 9.01 11.80 -33.93
N LEU A 427 8.34 12.51 -34.85
CA LEU A 427 9.01 13.38 -35.84
C LEU A 427 9.78 14.52 -35.17
N GLU A 428 9.18 15.16 -34.17
CA GLU A 428 9.83 16.22 -33.39
C GLU A 428 11.07 15.70 -32.64
N ALA A 429 11.02 14.48 -32.09
CA ALA A 429 12.17 13.84 -31.44
C ALA A 429 13.34 13.58 -32.42
N LEU A 430 13.05 13.38 -33.71
CA LEU A 430 14.04 13.29 -34.79
C LEU A 430 14.46 14.67 -35.33
N ASN A 431 14.04 15.76 -34.67
CA ASN A 431 14.24 17.14 -35.09
C ASN A 431 13.62 17.47 -36.46
N ILE A 432 12.52 16.80 -36.81
CA ILE A 432 11.79 17.03 -38.06
C ILE A 432 10.57 17.92 -37.76
N PRO A 433 10.54 19.17 -38.27
CA PRO A 433 9.49 20.11 -37.93
C PRO A 433 8.18 19.74 -38.64
N TYR A 434 7.22 19.22 -37.87
CA TYR A 434 5.85 18.96 -38.33
C TYR A 434 4.84 19.52 -37.33
N THR A 435 3.72 20.01 -37.86
CA THR A 435 2.51 20.30 -37.09
C THR A 435 1.50 19.17 -37.28
N VAL A 436 0.52 19.05 -36.40
CA VAL A 436 -0.58 18.08 -36.58
C VAL A 436 -1.35 18.34 -37.89
N GLN A 437 -1.60 19.61 -38.23
CA GLN A 437 -2.23 20.02 -39.48
C GLN A 437 -1.40 19.62 -40.71
N SER A 438 -0.09 19.92 -40.72
CA SER A 438 0.78 19.56 -41.84
C SER A 438 0.95 18.04 -41.95
N PHE A 439 0.95 17.32 -40.83
CA PHE A 439 0.98 15.86 -40.83
C PHE A 439 -0.31 15.29 -41.40
N LEU A 440 -1.49 15.76 -41.00
CA LEU A 440 -2.77 15.30 -41.54
C LEU A 440 -2.84 15.43 -43.05
N ASN A 441 -2.42 16.58 -43.58
CA ASN A 441 -2.51 16.92 -45.00
C ASN A 441 -1.39 16.33 -45.87
N SER A 442 -0.35 15.73 -45.29
CA SER A 442 0.79 15.21 -46.06
C SER A 442 0.50 13.83 -46.69
N PRO A 443 1.05 13.55 -47.89
CA PRO A 443 1.02 12.21 -48.46
C PRO A 443 1.93 11.27 -47.64
N LYS A 444 1.33 10.29 -46.96
CA LYS A 444 2.03 9.43 -45.99
C LYS A 444 3.10 8.56 -46.64
N GLU A 445 2.84 8.05 -47.85
CA GLU A 445 3.84 7.30 -48.63
C GLU A 445 5.09 8.16 -48.95
N GLY A 446 4.88 9.42 -49.36
CA GLY A 446 5.97 10.36 -49.62
C GLY A 446 6.77 10.69 -48.36
N LEU A 447 6.08 10.89 -47.24
CA LEU A 447 6.71 11.09 -45.92
C LEU A 447 7.57 9.89 -45.52
N VAL A 448 7.03 8.68 -45.63
CA VAL A 448 7.73 7.42 -45.33
C VAL A 448 9.00 7.28 -46.19
N LYS A 449 8.90 7.49 -47.50
CA LYS A 449 10.05 7.42 -48.41
C LYS A 449 11.10 8.49 -48.10
N GLY A 450 10.67 9.70 -47.74
CA GLY A 450 11.55 10.79 -47.32
C GLY A 450 12.31 10.48 -46.02
N LEU A 451 11.60 9.98 -45.00
CA LEU A 451 12.19 9.53 -43.73
C LEU A 451 13.19 8.41 -43.96
N TRP A 452 12.83 7.41 -44.77
CA TRP A 452 13.71 6.30 -45.09
C TRP A 452 15.01 6.76 -45.77
N LYS A 453 14.90 7.68 -46.74
CA LYS A 453 16.06 8.19 -47.47
C LYS A 453 17.03 8.97 -46.58
N ASN A 454 16.51 9.78 -45.66
CA ASN A 454 17.32 10.74 -44.91
C ASN A 454 17.73 10.22 -43.52
N HIS A 455 16.94 9.35 -42.88
CA HIS A 455 17.12 8.94 -41.48
C HIS A 455 17.20 7.42 -41.25
N SER A 456 17.34 6.58 -42.29
CA SER A 456 17.45 5.11 -42.12
C SER A 456 18.71 4.61 -41.38
N HIS A 457 19.61 5.52 -41.03
CA HIS A 457 20.76 5.23 -40.17
C HIS A 457 20.42 5.32 -38.67
N GLU A 458 19.26 5.90 -38.31
CA GLU A 458 18.83 6.06 -36.92
C GLU A 458 17.78 4.99 -36.54
N PRO A 459 17.97 4.24 -35.44
CA PRO A 459 17.02 3.19 -35.02
C PRO A 459 15.59 3.71 -34.78
N GLN A 460 15.46 4.91 -34.21
CA GLN A 460 14.16 5.52 -33.90
C GLN A 460 13.39 5.90 -35.17
N ALA A 461 14.08 6.39 -36.19
CA ALA A 461 13.48 6.70 -37.48
C ALA A 461 13.04 5.44 -38.23
N VAL A 462 13.83 4.36 -38.17
CA VAL A 462 13.46 3.06 -38.76
C VAL A 462 12.22 2.47 -38.08
N ARG A 463 12.10 2.58 -36.75
CA ARG A 463 10.88 2.22 -36.01
C ARG A 463 9.68 3.07 -36.45
N LEU A 464 9.82 4.39 -36.48
CA LEU A 464 8.77 5.30 -36.94
C LEU A 464 8.30 4.99 -38.36
N VAL A 465 9.23 4.66 -39.26
CA VAL A 465 8.90 4.24 -40.64
C VAL A 465 8.06 2.96 -40.63
N ALA A 466 8.42 1.95 -39.84
CA ALA A 466 7.62 0.73 -39.72
C ALA A 466 6.22 1.01 -39.18
N ASP A 467 6.11 1.81 -38.12
CA ASP A 467 4.84 2.20 -37.51
C ASP A 467 3.94 2.98 -38.49
N LEU A 468 4.50 3.93 -39.24
CA LEU A 468 3.77 4.68 -40.29
C LEU A 468 3.33 3.75 -41.43
N CYS A 469 4.17 2.82 -41.87
CA CYS A 469 3.81 1.87 -42.91
C CYS A 469 2.65 0.97 -42.49
N LEU A 470 2.64 0.49 -41.24
CA LEU A 470 1.57 -0.33 -40.70
C LEU A 470 0.25 0.45 -40.57
N GLU A 471 0.30 1.66 -39.99
CA GLU A 471 -0.91 2.47 -39.77
C GLU A 471 -1.55 2.94 -41.08
N TYR A 472 -0.73 3.35 -42.05
CA TYR A 472 -1.21 3.92 -43.32
C TYR A 472 -1.13 2.93 -44.50
N GLN A 473 -0.90 1.65 -44.22
CA GLN A 473 -0.90 0.56 -45.21
C GLN A 473 0.07 0.77 -46.38
N VAL A 474 1.28 1.27 -46.10
CA VAL A 474 2.33 1.46 -47.11
C VAL A 474 3.15 0.17 -47.24
N TYR A 475 2.80 -0.66 -48.23
CA TYR A 475 3.39 -2.00 -48.43
C TYR A 475 4.28 -2.12 -49.68
N ASP A 476 5.19 -1.17 -49.87
CA ASP A 476 6.21 -1.24 -50.93
C ASP A 476 7.24 -2.36 -50.65
N PRO A 477 7.38 -3.40 -51.50
CA PRO A 477 8.22 -4.55 -51.19
C PRO A 477 9.71 -4.23 -51.08
N GLN A 478 10.22 -3.23 -51.84
CA GLN A 478 11.63 -2.85 -51.78
C GLN A 478 11.95 -2.16 -50.46
N LEU A 479 11.09 -1.24 -50.03
CA LEU A 479 11.19 -0.58 -48.74
C LEU A 479 11.14 -1.61 -47.59
N TRP A 480 10.14 -2.50 -47.58
CA TRP A 480 10.00 -3.51 -46.54
C TRP A 480 11.20 -4.48 -46.48
N ASN A 481 11.78 -4.83 -47.64
CA ASN A 481 12.97 -5.66 -47.67
C ASN A 481 14.12 -5.04 -46.87
N SER A 482 14.42 -3.77 -47.12
CA SER A 482 15.50 -3.06 -46.42
C SER A 482 15.11 -2.66 -44.98
N LEU A 483 13.85 -2.35 -44.73
CA LEU A 483 13.31 -2.01 -43.42
C LEU A 483 13.47 -3.16 -42.43
N LEU A 484 13.06 -4.38 -42.81
CA LEU A 484 13.21 -5.57 -41.96
C LEU A 484 14.69 -5.88 -41.67
N GLN A 485 15.58 -5.70 -42.66
CA GLN A 485 17.02 -5.88 -42.47
C GLN A 485 17.59 -4.87 -41.45
N LYS A 486 17.16 -3.60 -41.51
CA LYS A 486 17.59 -2.56 -40.57
C LYS A 486 17.03 -2.78 -39.17
N LEU A 487 15.75 -3.11 -39.04
CA LEU A 487 15.14 -3.43 -37.74
C LEU A 487 15.86 -4.59 -37.05
N LEU A 488 16.18 -5.63 -37.82
CA LEU A 488 16.98 -6.76 -37.33
C LEU A 488 18.42 -6.32 -36.99
N GLY A 489 19.06 -5.53 -37.85
CA GLY A 489 20.42 -5.03 -37.65
C GLY A 489 20.58 -4.11 -36.43
N PHE A 490 19.52 -3.38 -36.06
CA PHE A 490 19.46 -2.58 -34.84
C PHE A 490 19.01 -3.36 -33.60
N ASN A 491 18.78 -4.68 -33.73
CA ASN A 491 18.38 -5.56 -32.64
C ASN A 491 17.06 -5.13 -31.95
N LEU A 492 16.10 -4.58 -32.70
CA LEU A 492 14.80 -4.15 -32.18
C LEU A 492 13.79 -5.33 -32.10
N ILE A 493 14.16 -6.40 -31.40
CA ILE A 493 13.52 -7.72 -31.50
C ILE A 493 12.03 -7.69 -31.11
N SER A 494 11.67 -7.07 -29.99
CA SER A 494 10.29 -7.01 -29.50
C SER A 494 9.36 -6.22 -30.44
N HIS A 495 9.83 -5.06 -30.94
CA HIS A 495 9.11 -4.28 -31.93
C HIS A 495 8.98 -5.06 -33.24
N LEU A 496 10.04 -5.74 -33.66
CA LEU A 496 10.05 -6.55 -34.87
C LEU A 496 9.07 -7.73 -34.78
N GLN A 497 8.88 -8.34 -33.61
CA GLN A 497 7.83 -9.34 -33.40
C GLN A 497 6.43 -8.77 -33.70
N LYS A 498 6.10 -7.59 -33.15
CA LYS A 498 4.82 -6.91 -33.42
C LYS A 498 4.66 -6.60 -34.92
N VAL A 499 5.72 -6.12 -35.56
CA VAL A 499 5.74 -5.83 -37.00
C VAL A 499 5.50 -7.11 -37.82
N LEU A 500 6.19 -8.21 -37.53
CA LEU A 500 6.03 -9.48 -38.23
C LEU A 500 4.61 -10.04 -38.10
N GLU A 501 4.03 -9.98 -36.90
CA GLU A 501 2.64 -10.41 -36.67
C GLU A 501 1.64 -9.57 -37.45
N ALA A 502 1.88 -8.26 -37.62
CA ALA A 502 1.01 -7.41 -38.42
C ALA A 502 1.15 -7.72 -39.93
N ILE A 503 2.38 -7.81 -40.44
CA ILE A 503 2.62 -7.97 -41.88
C ILE A 503 2.44 -9.41 -42.40
N VAL A 504 2.34 -10.42 -41.54
CA VAL A 504 2.06 -11.81 -41.97
C VAL A 504 0.79 -11.91 -42.80
N SER A 505 -0.20 -11.05 -42.49
CA SER A 505 -1.48 -10.95 -43.19
C SER A 505 -1.42 -10.23 -44.54
N VAL A 506 -0.23 -9.80 -44.99
CA VAL A 506 -0.03 -9.04 -46.23
C VAL A 506 0.74 -9.90 -47.26
N PRO A 507 0.04 -10.58 -48.20
CA PRO A 507 0.66 -11.52 -49.12
C PRO A 507 1.75 -10.90 -50.02
N ALA A 508 1.61 -9.63 -50.39
CA ALA A 508 2.57 -8.92 -51.24
C ALA A 508 4.00 -8.87 -50.66
N LEU A 509 4.16 -9.04 -49.34
CA LEU A 509 5.45 -9.00 -48.67
C LEU A 509 6.09 -10.40 -48.53
N TRP A 510 5.39 -11.47 -48.89
CA TRP A 510 5.87 -12.85 -48.70
C TRP A 510 7.04 -13.21 -49.62
N GLU A 511 7.10 -12.59 -50.79
CA GLU A 511 8.15 -12.81 -51.80
C GLU A 511 9.48 -12.12 -51.44
N ILE A 512 9.51 -11.32 -50.37
CA ILE A 512 10.67 -10.56 -49.96
C ILE A 512 11.71 -11.47 -49.29
N PRO A 513 12.97 -11.53 -49.77
CA PRO A 513 13.99 -12.42 -49.22
C PRO A 513 14.29 -12.18 -47.73
N SER A 514 14.27 -10.91 -47.28
CA SER A 514 14.53 -10.60 -45.87
C SER A 514 13.41 -11.05 -44.94
N PHE A 515 12.18 -11.26 -45.43
CA PHE A 515 11.06 -11.58 -44.57
C PHE A 515 11.20 -12.96 -43.93
N CYS A 516 11.47 -14.00 -44.74
CA CYS A 516 11.77 -15.34 -44.23
C CYS A 516 13.03 -15.34 -43.33
N ARG A 517 14.06 -14.57 -43.70
CA ARG A 517 15.30 -14.45 -42.91
C ARG A 517 15.02 -13.86 -41.53
N THR A 518 14.20 -12.82 -41.45
CA THR A 518 13.87 -12.12 -40.21
C THR A 518 13.05 -13.00 -39.27
N TRP A 519 12.05 -13.73 -39.77
CA TRP A 519 11.33 -14.75 -39.00
C TRP A 519 12.28 -15.78 -38.39
N ARG A 520 13.19 -16.34 -39.21
CA ARG A 520 14.20 -17.30 -38.75
C ARG A 520 15.11 -16.70 -37.67
N SER A 521 15.58 -15.47 -37.85
CA SER A 521 16.45 -14.81 -36.87
C SER A 521 15.74 -14.55 -35.54
N ILE A 522 14.48 -14.11 -35.54
CA ILE A 522 13.73 -13.87 -34.30
C ILE A 522 13.42 -15.16 -33.56
N ILE A 523 13.04 -16.23 -34.28
CA ILE A 523 12.79 -17.53 -33.66
C ILE A 523 14.07 -18.07 -33.01
N LEU A 524 15.23 -17.86 -33.64
CA LEU A 524 16.50 -18.38 -33.15
C LEU A 524 17.19 -17.51 -32.09
N ALA A 525 16.95 -16.19 -32.07
CA ALA A 525 17.66 -15.25 -31.19
C ALA A 525 17.55 -15.58 -29.68
N PRO A 526 16.36 -15.91 -29.14
CA PRO A 526 16.22 -16.24 -27.72
C PRO A 526 17.08 -17.43 -27.25
N PHE A 527 17.34 -18.39 -28.14
CA PHE A 527 18.20 -19.54 -27.83
C PHE A 527 19.69 -19.19 -27.74
N VAL A 528 20.11 -18.07 -28.31
CA VAL A 528 21.50 -17.58 -28.23
C VAL A 528 21.72 -16.80 -26.94
N SER A 529 20.71 -16.08 -26.46
CA SER A 529 20.79 -15.24 -25.26
C SER A 529 20.39 -15.96 -23.96
N ALA A 530 19.66 -17.07 -24.04
CA ALA A 530 19.21 -17.81 -22.86
C ALA A 530 20.35 -18.60 -22.19
N SER A 531 20.28 -18.73 -20.87
CA SER A 531 21.21 -19.50 -20.04
C SER A 531 20.45 -20.48 -19.15
N VAL A 532 21.04 -21.63 -18.85
CA VAL A 532 20.45 -22.62 -17.92
C VAL A 532 21.06 -22.41 -16.52
N PRO A 533 20.27 -22.40 -15.44
CA PRO A 533 18.80 -22.54 -15.38
C PRO A 533 18.07 -21.28 -15.89
N LEU A 534 16.90 -21.48 -16.52
CA LEU A 534 16.10 -20.40 -17.09
C LEU A 534 15.52 -19.49 -15.99
N SER A 535 15.62 -18.18 -16.15
CA SER A 535 14.84 -17.23 -15.36
C SER A 535 13.37 -17.24 -15.78
N PRO A 536 12.42 -16.79 -14.92
CA PRO A 536 11.00 -16.68 -15.29
C PRO A 536 10.77 -15.85 -16.56
N GLU A 537 11.56 -14.79 -16.76
CA GLU A 537 11.51 -13.94 -17.95
C GLU A 537 12.01 -14.65 -19.21
N GLN A 538 13.10 -15.42 -19.10
CA GLN A 538 13.64 -16.23 -20.20
C GLN A 538 12.65 -17.32 -20.60
N GLN A 539 11.98 -17.96 -19.62
CA GLN A 539 10.95 -18.96 -19.87
C GLN A 539 9.73 -18.35 -20.59
N ALA A 540 9.25 -17.18 -20.14
CA ALA A 540 8.17 -16.45 -20.82
C ALA A 540 8.57 -16.06 -22.25
N THR A 541 9.84 -15.69 -22.47
CA THR A 541 10.38 -15.39 -23.79
C THR A 541 10.38 -16.61 -24.71
N LEU A 542 10.84 -17.77 -24.22
CA LEU A 542 10.85 -19.02 -24.99
C LEU A 542 9.43 -19.54 -25.29
N TYR A 543 8.47 -19.33 -24.37
CA TYR A 543 7.06 -19.57 -24.64
C TYR A 543 6.57 -18.69 -25.80
N ARG A 544 6.84 -17.38 -25.79
CA ARG A 544 6.48 -16.46 -26.90
C ARG A 544 7.15 -16.86 -28.21
N THR A 545 8.40 -17.34 -28.16
CA THR A 545 9.11 -17.88 -29.33
C THR A 545 8.38 -19.07 -29.94
N PHE A 546 7.83 -19.96 -29.11
CA PHE A 546 7.05 -21.09 -29.59
C PHE A 546 5.72 -20.64 -30.22
N VAL A 547 5.04 -19.65 -29.62
CA VAL A 547 3.85 -19.03 -30.23
C VAL A 547 4.19 -18.42 -31.60
N LEU A 548 5.30 -17.71 -31.72
CA LEU A 548 5.77 -17.14 -32.99
C LEU A 548 6.09 -18.21 -34.03
N LEU A 549 6.67 -19.34 -33.61
CA LEU A 549 6.91 -20.48 -34.49
C LEU A 549 5.59 -21.00 -35.07
N LEU A 550 4.53 -21.15 -34.26
CA LEU A 550 3.20 -21.58 -34.73
C LEU A 550 2.57 -20.59 -35.72
N LYS A 551 2.87 -19.29 -35.60
CA LYS A 551 2.38 -18.23 -36.51
C LYS A 551 3.24 -18.06 -37.76
N CYS A 552 4.39 -18.72 -37.87
CA CYS A 552 5.35 -18.50 -38.95
C CYS A 552 4.81 -19.02 -40.30
N PRO A 553 4.73 -18.19 -41.36
CA PRO A 553 4.27 -18.64 -42.68
C PRO A 553 5.31 -19.49 -43.42
N PHE A 554 6.56 -19.54 -42.94
CA PHE A 554 7.70 -20.19 -43.59
C PHE A 554 8.18 -21.47 -42.87
N LEU A 555 7.29 -22.19 -42.19
CA LEU A 555 7.65 -23.40 -41.44
C LEU A 555 8.44 -24.43 -42.26
N LEU A 556 8.11 -24.59 -43.54
CA LEU A 556 8.78 -25.53 -44.46
C LEU A 556 10.27 -25.21 -44.67
N ASN A 557 10.66 -23.95 -44.47
CA ASN A 557 12.01 -23.45 -44.71
C ASN A 557 12.86 -23.41 -43.44
N LEU A 558 12.28 -23.81 -42.29
CA LEU A 558 12.96 -23.82 -40.99
C LEU A 558 13.52 -25.21 -40.66
N ASP A 559 14.64 -25.22 -39.96
CA ASP A 559 15.20 -26.44 -39.36
C ASP A 559 14.45 -26.77 -38.06
N LEU A 560 13.26 -27.35 -38.19
CA LEU A 560 12.40 -27.71 -37.06
C LEU A 560 13.08 -28.72 -36.13
N ILE A 561 13.93 -29.61 -36.65
CA ILE A 561 14.68 -30.57 -35.83
C ILE A 561 15.73 -29.84 -35.00
N GLY A 562 16.50 -28.94 -35.62
CA GLY A 562 17.44 -28.08 -34.92
C GLY A 562 16.77 -27.24 -33.83
N ILE A 563 15.61 -26.64 -34.11
CA ILE A 563 14.84 -25.84 -33.14
C ILE A 563 14.32 -26.73 -31.98
N ALA A 564 13.79 -27.91 -32.28
CA ALA A 564 13.35 -28.86 -31.25
C ALA A 564 14.52 -29.26 -30.32
N ASN A 565 15.69 -29.53 -30.89
CA ASN A 565 16.90 -29.82 -30.13
C ASN A 565 17.32 -28.66 -29.22
N ARG A 566 17.14 -27.40 -29.66
CA ARG A 566 17.38 -26.23 -28.81
C ARG A 566 16.42 -26.19 -27.63
N PHE A 567 15.11 -26.36 -27.85
CA PHE A 567 14.15 -26.43 -26.73
C PHE A 567 14.50 -27.55 -25.74
N ALA A 568 14.92 -28.72 -26.23
CA ALA A 568 15.37 -29.82 -25.39
C ALA A 568 16.62 -29.45 -24.55
N GLN A 569 17.60 -28.75 -25.14
CA GLN A 569 18.80 -28.26 -24.42
C GLN A 569 18.47 -27.30 -23.26
N PHE A 570 17.36 -26.57 -23.34
CA PHE A 570 16.89 -25.66 -22.30
C PHE A 570 15.89 -26.31 -21.32
N ASN A 571 15.83 -27.65 -21.27
CA ASN A 571 14.88 -28.41 -20.43
C ASN A 571 13.40 -28.09 -20.71
N LEU A 572 13.07 -27.84 -21.98
CA LEU A 572 11.71 -27.60 -22.45
C LEU A 572 11.21 -28.73 -23.38
N PRO A 573 11.09 -29.98 -22.90
CA PRO A 573 10.80 -31.12 -23.75
C PRO A 573 9.38 -31.12 -24.35
N ALA A 574 8.39 -30.47 -23.73
CA ALA A 574 7.07 -30.29 -24.33
C ALA A 574 7.11 -29.37 -25.56
N PHE A 575 7.90 -28.28 -25.49
CA PHE A 575 8.09 -27.36 -26.61
C PHE A 575 8.92 -28.01 -27.74
N ALA A 576 9.89 -28.85 -27.38
CA ALA A 576 10.65 -29.65 -28.34
C ALA A 576 9.74 -30.61 -29.10
N LEU A 577 8.92 -31.40 -28.40
CA LEU A 577 7.97 -32.32 -29.03
C LEU A 577 6.90 -31.56 -29.85
N GLY A 578 6.38 -30.45 -29.32
CA GLY A 578 5.48 -29.55 -30.04
C GLY A 578 6.08 -29.06 -31.35
N THR A 579 7.39 -28.78 -31.38
CA THR A 579 8.10 -28.38 -32.61
C THR A 579 8.23 -29.53 -33.60
N LEU A 580 8.52 -30.76 -33.13
CA LEU A 580 8.62 -31.93 -34.00
C LEU A 580 7.27 -32.29 -34.64
N LEU A 581 6.15 -32.04 -33.96
CA LEU A 581 4.81 -32.24 -34.52
C LEU A 581 4.53 -31.37 -35.75
N LEU A 582 5.22 -30.24 -35.89
CA LEU A 582 5.10 -29.34 -37.04
C LEU A 582 5.83 -29.85 -38.29
N ILE A 583 6.59 -30.96 -38.20
CA ILE A 583 7.30 -31.53 -39.36
C ILE A 583 6.26 -32.03 -40.39
N PRO A 584 6.28 -31.52 -41.64
CA PRO A 584 5.28 -31.88 -42.66
C PRO A 584 5.38 -33.34 -43.14
N CYS A 585 6.61 -33.86 -43.23
CA CYS A 585 6.87 -35.21 -43.71
C CYS A 585 6.53 -36.25 -42.64
N ALA A 586 5.49 -37.06 -42.85
CA ALA A 586 4.98 -38.01 -41.86
C ALA A 586 6.02 -39.03 -41.38
N SER A 587 6.76 -39.67 -42.30
CA SER A 587 7.78 -40.67 -41.96
C SER A 587 8.94 -40.07 -41.15
N LYS A 588 9.43 -38.89 -41.56
CA LYS A 588 10.48 -38.16 -40.85
C LYS A 588 10.00 -37.67 -39.48
N LYS A 589 8.76 -37.17 -39.40
CA LYS A 589 8.12 -36.73 -38.16
C LYS A 589 8.06 -37.88 -37.15
N GLU A 590 7.52 -39.03 -37.57
CA GLU A 590 7.37 -40.21 -36.71
C GLU A 590 8.74 -40.70 -36.22
N GLN A 591 9.73 -40.81 -37.10
CA GLN A 591 11.09 -41.21 -36.74
C GLN A 591 11.71 -40.27 -35.68
N GLN A 592 11.58 -38.95 -35.85
CA GLN A 592 12.14 -37.98 -34.91
C GLN A 592 11.39 -37.97 -33.57
N ILE A 593 10.06 -38.11 -33.58
CA ILE A 593 9.25 -38.20 -32.36
C ILE A 593 9.60 -39.45 -31.56
N GLN A 594 9.69 -40.62 -32.20
CA GLN A 594 10.08 -41.88 -31.56
C GLN A 594 11.51 -41.79 -30.99
N GLY A 595 12.45 -41.23 -31.76
CA GLY A 595 13.81 -40.98 -31.30
C GLY A 595 13.88 -40.03 -30.10
N PHE A 596 13.07 -38.97 -30.09
CA PHE A 596 13.03 -38.01 -28.99
C PHE A 596 12.41 -38.61 -27.72
N LEU A 597 11.26 -39.29 -27.83
CA LEU A 597 10.54 -39.87 -26.69
C LEU A 597 11.25 -41.07 -26.06
N SER A 598 12.10 -41.77 -26.81
CA SER A 598 12.95 -42.83 -26.25
C SER A 598 14.10 -42.30 -25.38
N LEU A 599 14.55 -41.06 -25.61
CA LEU A 599 15.62 -40.40 -24.85
C LEU A 599 15.11 -39.48 -23.73
N CYS A 600 13.85 -39.05 -23.81
CA CYS A 600 13.22 -38.13 -22.86
C CYS A 600 12.34 -38.86 -21.84
N ASN A 601 12.11 -38.27 -20.65
CA ASN A 601 11.11 -38.79 -19.72
C ASN A 601 9.69 -38.34 -20.17
N PRO A 602 8.82 -39.28 -20.59
CA PRO A 602 7.47 -38.94 -21.06
C PRO A 602 6.60 -38.23 -20.00
N VAL A 603 6.81 -38.50 -18.71
CA VAL A 603 6.04 -37.89 -17.62
C VAL A 603 6.34 -36.39 -17.50
N THR A 604 7.63 -36.03 -17.57
CA THR A 604 8.08 -34.63 -17.51
C THR A 604 7.51 -33.80 -18.67
N VAL A 605 7.30 -34.40 -19.84
CA VAL A 605 6.62 -33.74 -20.97
C VAL A 605 5.17 -33.42 -20.61
N LEU A 606 4.44 -34.36 -20.01
CA LEU A 606 3.03 -34.17 -19.65
C LEU A 606 2.85 -33.13 -18.53
N GLU A 607 3.73 -33.15 -17.52
CA GLU A 607 3.77 -32.15 -16.45
C GLU A 607 4.00 -30.76 -17.02
N GLN A 608 4.98 -30.61 -17.90
CA GLN A 608 5.29 -29.32 -18.53
C GLN A 608 4.16 -28.79 -19.42
N VAL A 609 3.41 -29.67 -20.09
CA VAL A 609 2.22 -29.26 -20.85
C VAL A 609 1.16 -28.63 -19.92
N GLU A 610 0.94 -29.21 -18.74
CA GLU A 610 -0.05 -28.66 -17.80
C GLU A 610 0.43 -27.37 -17.12
N GLU A 611 1.70 -27.28 -16.79
CA GLU A 611 2.27 -26.11 -16.12
C GLU A 611 2.47 -24.92 -17.07
N LEU A 612 3.00 -25.17 -18.27
CA LEU A 612 3.52 -24.10 -19.16
C LEU A 612 2.71 -23.89 -20.44
N MET A 613 1.76 -24.78 -20.77
CA MET A 613 0.97 -24.73 -22.00
C MET A 613 -0.54 -24.68 -21.73
N ASN A 614 -0.95 -23.84 -20.78
CA ASN A 614 -2.34 -23.69 -20.32
C ASN A 614 -3.12 -22.54 -20.98
N THR A 615 -2.53 -21.87 -21.96
CA THR A 615 -3.14 -20.74 -22.67
C THR A 615 -3.90 -21.20 -23.92
N GLY A 616 -4.86 -20.41 -24.37
CA GLY A 616 -5.58 -20.67 -25.64
C GLY A 616 -4.75 -20.39 -26.91
N GLU A 617 -3.57 -19.80 -26.78
CA GLU A 617 -2.76 -19.32 -27.92
C GLU A 617 -2.08 -20.44 -28.73
N LEU A 618 -1.96 -21.64 -28.15
CA LEU A 618 -1.21 -22.75 -28.73
C LEU A 618 -2.03 -23.64 -29.67
N ALA A 619 -3.23 -23.20 -30.08
CA ALA A 619 -4.03 -23.78 -31.17
C ALA A 619 -4.19 -25.32 -31.16
N GLY A 620 -4.35 -25.92 -29.98
CA GLY A 620 -4.56 -27.37 -29.84
C GLY A 620 -3.29 -28.24 -29.90
N ILE A 621 -2.10 -27.64 -30.04
CA ILE A 621 -0.82 -28.35 -29.92
C ILE A 621 -0.66 -29.07 -28.56
N PRO A 622 -1.06 -28.48 -27.41
CA PRO A 622 -0.95 -29.16 -26.11
C PRO A 622 -1.69 -30.51 -26.07
N SER A 623 -2.89 -30.58 -26.68
CA SER A 623 -3.63 -31.84 -26.80
C SER A 623 -2.93 -32.85 -27.71
N GLN A 624 -2.35 -32.42 -28.83
CA GLN A 624 -1.60 -33.30 -29.74
C GLN A 624 -0.34 -33.86 -29.07
N ILE A 625 0.38 -33.03 -28.31
CA ILE A 625 1.53 -33.47 -27.50
C ILE A 625 1.08 -34.54 -26.51
N ARG A 626 0.01 -34.27 -25.74
CA ARG A 626 -0.54 -35.21 -24.76
C ARG A 626 -0.89 -36.55 -25.40
N GLU A 627 -1.64 -36.52 -26.51
CA GLU A 627 -2.03 -37.73 -27.24
C GLU A 627 -0.81 -38.51 -27.76
N THR A 628 0.18 -37.81 -28.31
CA THR A 628 1.41 -38.42 -28.87
C THR A 628 2.20 -39.13 -27.76
N VAL A 629 2.38 -38.47 -26.62
CA VAL A 629 3.10 -39.05 -25.47
C VAL A 629 2.36 -40.26 -24.90
N LEU A 630 1.04 -40.14 -24.69
CA LEU A 630 0.21 -41.24 -24.16
C LEU A 630 0.19 -42.43 -25.13
N THR A 631 0.14 -42.17 -26.45
CA THR A 631 0.23 -43.21 -27.48
C THR A 631 1.56 -43.95 -27.40
N PHE A 632 2.68 -43.21 -27.27
CA PHE A 632 4.01 -43.80 -27.14
C PHE A 632 4.15 -44.66 -25.87
N ILE A 633 3.63 -44.19 -24.74
CA ILE A 633 3.63 -44.95 -23.48
C ILE A 633 2.85 -46.25 -23.64
N SER A 634 1.68 -46.18 -24.31
CA SER A 634 0.84 -47.35 -24.55
C SER A 634 1.49 -48.36 -25.48
N GLN A 635 2.10 -47.93 -26.57
CA GLN A 635 2.73 -48.83 -27.55
C GLN A 635 3.99 -49.52 -27.00
N ASN A 636 4.69 -48.88 -26.05
CA ASN A 636 5.91 -49.40 -25.45
C ASN A 636 5.70 -50.07 -24.08
N GLY A 637 4.44 -50.29 -23.66
CA GLY A 637 4.12 -50.94 -22.38
C GLY A 637 4.64 -50.19 -21.14
N GLN A 638 4.89 -48.88 -21.22
CA GLN A 638 5.51 -48.09 -20.14
C GLN A 638 4.49 -47.56 -19.11
N HIS A 639 3.36 -48.25 -18.94
CA HIS A 639 2.21 -47.82 -18.13
C HIS A 639 2.58 -47.51 -16.67
N GLN A 640 3.59 -48.20 -16.13
CA GLN A 640 4.14 -47.97 -14.79
C GLN A 640 4.45 -46.50 -14.49
N LYS A 641 4.95 -45.76 -15.49
CA LYS A 641 5.38 -44.37 -15.32
C LYS A 641 4.23 -43.42 -14.98
N LEU A 642 2.99 -43.78 -15.33
CA LEU A 642 1.81 -42.93 -15.14
C LEU A 642 0.91 -43.32 -13.98
N MET A 643 1.01 -44.55 -13.47
CA MET A 643 0.12 -45.15 -12.45
C MET A 643 -0.13 -44.28 -11.20
N LYS A 644 0.87 -43.50 -10.76
CA LYS A 644 0.79 -42.64 -9.57
C LYS A 644 0.62 -41.16 -9.90
N THR A 645 0.27 -40.85 -11.15
CA THR A 645 0.15 -39.48 -11.65
C THR A 645 -1.28 -39.19 -12.08
N LYS A 646 -1.69 -37.93 -12.00
CA LYS A 646 -2.96 -37.41 -12.56
C LYS A 646 -3.13 -37.66 -14.08
N HIS A 647 -2.06 -38.04 -14.78
CA HIS A 647 -2.10 -38.32 -16.21
C HIS A 647 -2.60 -39.75 -16.53
N PHE A 648 -2.72 -40.64 -15.54
CA PHE A 648 -3.28 -41.98 -15.74
C PHE A 648 -4.74 -41.93 -16.24
N ASP A 649 -5.56 -41.03 -15.69
CA ASP A 649 -6.93 -40.84 -16.16
C ASP A 649 -7.01 -40.38 -17.62
N HIS A 650 -6.02 -39.59 -18.06
CA HIS A 650 -5.92 -39.17 -19.46
C HIS A 650 -5.54 -40.35 -20.37
N LEU A 651 -4.69 -41.26 -19.91
CA LEU A 651 -4.38 -42.50 -20.61
C LEU A 651 -5.62 -43.39 -20.74
N LYS A 652 -6.38 -43.60 -19.64
CA LYS A 652 -7.64 -44.36 -19.64
C LYS A 652 -8.60 -43.83 -20.69
N LYS A 653 -8.87 -42.51 -20.67
CA LYS A 653 -9.75 -41.85 -21.64
C LYS A 653 -9.27 -42.03 -23.08
N LEU A 654 -7.96 -41.93 -23.35
CA LEU A 654 -7.42 -42.11 -24.70
C LEU A 654 -7.65 -43.55 -25.18
N ILE A 655 -7.31 -44.55 -24.37
CA ILE A 655 -7.47 -45.97 -24.71
C ILE A 655 -8.96 -46.28 -24.94
N PHE A 656 -9.85 -45.78 -24.09
CA PHE A 656 -11.29 -45.95 -24.22
C PHE A 656 -11.85 -45.30 -25.50
N SER A 657 -11.33 -44.13 -25.88
CA SER A 657 -11.75 -43.42 -27.08
C SER A 657 -11.30 -44.10 -28.39
N ARG A 658 -10.18 -44.83 -28.37
CA ARG A 658 -9.64 -45.54 -29.54
C ARG A 658 -10.27 -46.93 -29.76
N GLY A 659 -10.97 -47.47 -28.77
CA GLY A 659 -11.75 -48.71 -28.89
C GLY A 659 -10.91 -49.98 -29.16
N GLN A 660 -9.60 -49.94 -28.89
CA GLN A 660 -8.71 -51.07 -29.11
C GLN A 660 -8.71 -51.99 -27.88
N THR A 661 -9.47 -53.09 -27.94
CA THR A 661 -9.64 -54.06 -26.85
C THR A 661 -8.31 -54.66 -26.38
N GLU A 662 -7.33 -54.81 -27.27
CA GLU A 662 -5.98 -55.31 -26.95
C GLU A 662 -5.21 -54.33 -26.02
N GLN A 663 -5.30 -53.02 -26.22
CA GLN A 663 -4.61 -52.05 -25.35
C GLN A 663 -5.26 -51.96 -23.95
N VAL A 664 -6.57 -52.17 -23.86
CA VAL A 664 -7.26 -52.30 -22.57
C VAL A 664 -6.85 -53.60 -21.89
N LYS A 665 -6.64 -54.69 -22.66
CA LYS A 665 -6.10 -55.96 -22.17
C LYS A 665 -4.74 -55.76 -21.51
N ASP A 666 -3.82 -55.18 -22.26
CA ASP A 666 -2.43 -55.00 -21.83
C ASP A 666 -2.36 -54.17 -20.55
N LEU A 667 -3.24 -53.17 -20.42
CA LEU A 667 -3.33 -52.34 -19.22
C LEU A 667 -3.95 -53.09 -18.02
N VAL A 668 -4.99 -53.89 -18.24
CA VAL A 668 -5.63 -54.73 -17.21
C VAL A 668 -4.67 -55.83 -16.73
N ASP A 669 -4.05 -56.57 -17.65
CA ASP A 669 -3.07 -57.62 -17.35
C ASP A 669 -1.85 -57.05 -16.61
N TYR A 670 -1.43 -55.83 -16.97
CA TYR A 670 -0.39 -55.10 -16.25
C TYR A 670 -0.79 -54.76 -14.81
N LEU A 671 -2.00 -54.21 -14.58
CA LEU A 671 -2.50 -53.88 -13.24
C LEU A 671 -2.61 -55.11 -12.34
N THR A 672 -3.09 -56.23 -12.89
CA THR A 672 -3.13 -57.52 -12.21
C THR A 672 -1.72 -58.01 -11.85
N SER A 673 -0.73 -57.82 -12.73
CA SER A 673 0.67 -58.18 -12.46
C SER A 673 1.36 -57.34 -11.36
N GLN A 674 0.80 -56.18 -11.00
CA GLN A 674 1.32 -55.27 -9.96
C GLN A 674 0.59 -55.42 -8.61
N ASN A 675 -0.26 -56.44 -8.44
CA ASN A 675 -1.14 -56.66 -7.27
C ASN A 675 -2.15 -55.52 -7.02
N CYS A 676 -2.57 -54.80 -8.07
CA CYS A 676 -3.61 -53.76 -8.00
C CYS A 676 -4.95 -54.31 -8.56
N GLU A 677 -5.50 -55.35 -7.93
CA GLU A 677 -6.71 -56.04 -8.41
C GLU A 677 -7.95 -55.11 -8.42
N ASP A 678 -8.13 -54.28 -7.39
CA ASP A 678 -9.24 -53.33 -7.31
C ASP A 678 -9.19 -52.27 -8.44
N ASP A 679 -7.99 -51.79 -8.81
CA ASP A 679 -7.81 -50.82 -9.90
C ASP A 679 -8.06 -51.46 -11.28
N ALA A 680 -7.71 -52.74 -11.43
CA ALA A 680 -7.99 -53.51 -12.64
C ALA A 680 -9.50 -53.74 -12.83
N ASP A 681 -10.21 -54.10 -11.76
CA ASP A 681 -11.67 -54.24 -11.75
C ASP A 681 -12.38 -52.92 -12.07
N LEU A 682 -11.92 -51.81 -11.47
CA LEU A 682 -12.45 -50.47 -11.76
C LEU A 682 -12.21 -50.06 -13.22
N LEU A 683 -11.03 -50.33 -13.78
CA LEU A 683 -10.70 -50.02 -15.17
C LEU A 683 -11.58 -50.82 -16.15
N ALA A 684 -11.77 -52.12 -15.88
CA ALA A 684 -12.64 -52.98 -16.68
C ALA A 684 -14.10 -52.49 -16.64
N HIS A 685 -14.59 -52.10 -15.46
CA HIS A 685 -15.93 -51.52 -15.29
C HIS A 685 -16.08 -50.18 -16.05
N GLU A 686 -15.11 -49.28 -15.94
CA GLU A 686 -15.11 -47.99 -16.65
C GLU A 686 -15.13 -48.17 -18.18
N TYR A 687 -14.38 -49.14 -18.71
CA TYR A 687 -14.36 -49.44 -20.14
C TYR A 687 -15.70 -50.00 -20.65
N LEU A 688 -16.29 -50.96 -19.92
CA LEU A 688 -17.59 -51.56 -20.28
C LEU A 688 -18.69 -50.49 -20.31
N LYS A 689 -18.74 -49.63 -19.28
CA LYS A 689 -19.66 -48.48 -19.21
C LYS A 689 -19.45 -47.47 -20.35
N HIS A 690 -18.21 -47.21 -20.76
CA HIS A 690 -17.91 -46.32 -21.88
C HIS A 690 -18.40 -46.92 -23.23
N ARG A 691 -18.20 -48.22 -23.44
CA ARG A 691 -18.67 -48.95 -24.63
C ARG A 691 -20.20 -48.99 -24.72
N GLU A 692 -20.87 -49.18 -23.59
CA GLU A 692 -22.33 -49.10 -23.44
C GLU A 692 -22.89 -47.73 -23.81
N ASN A 693 -22.28 -46.66 -23.31
CA ASN A 693 -22.68 -45.29 -23.63
C ASN A 693 -22.52 -44.95 -25.13
N GLN A 694 -21.56 -45.57 -25.84
CA GLN A 694 -21.44 -45.43 -27.29
C GLN A 694 -22.43 -46.31 -28.08
N GLN A 695 -22.91 -47.42 -27.50
CA GLN A 695 -23.81 -48.38 -28.14
C GLN A 695 -25.30 -48.25 -27.73
N GLY A 696 -25.63 -47.35 -26.80
CA GLY A 696 -27.01 -47.04 -26.39
C GLY A 696 -27.73 -48.16 -25.63
N ARG A 697 -27.01 -49.03 -24.91
CA ARG A 697 -27.58 -50.10 -24.07
C ARG A 697 -27.10 -49.97 -22.63
N SER A 698 -27.96 -50.30 -21.65
CA SER A 698 -27.67 -50.24 -20.22
C SER A 698 -27.54 -51.64 -19.62
N LEU A 699 -26.42 -51.94 -18.96
CA LEU A 699 -26.32 -53.05 -18.01
C LEU A 699 -26.42 -52.53 -16.57
N LYS A 700 -27.16 -53.28 -15.74
CA LYS A 700 -27.10 -53.19 -14.27
C LYS A 700 -26.09 -54.23 -13.81
N SER A 701 -24.84 -53.83 -13.61
CA SER A 701 -23.80 -54.71 -13.06
C SER A 701 -23.19 -54.05 -11.83
N GLU A 702 -23.28 -54.74 -10.69
CA GLU A 702 -22.62 -54.38 -9.43
C GLU A 702 -21.10 -54.49 -9.61
N ILE A 703 -20.32 -53.64 -8.91
CA ILE A 703 -18.86 -53.49 -9.05
C ILE A 703 -18.10 -54.83 -8.90
N ASN A 704 -18.68 -55.83 -8.23
CA ASN A 704 -18.08 -57.16 -8.07
C ASN A 704 -18.31 -58.06 -9.29
N GLY A 705 -17.26 -58.25 -10.10
CA GLY A 705 -17.23 -59.27 -11.16
C GLY A 705 -17.02 -58.76 -12.58
N CYS A 706 -16.83 -57.45 -12.78
CA CYS A 706 -16.58 -56.88 -14.11
C CYS A 706 -15.34 -57.43 -14.81
N MET A 707 -14.27 -57.83 -14.09
CA MET A 707 -13.14 -58.53 -14.69
C MET A 707 -13.53 -59.87 -15.33
N LYS A 708 -14.45 -60.64 -14.73
CA LYS A 708 -14.93 -61.90 -15.32
C LYS A 708 -15.72 -61.65 -16.61
N GLU A 709 -16.57 -60.63 -16.62
CA GLU A 709 -17.34 -60.20 -17.79
C GLU A 709 -16.44 -59.68 -18.93
N TYR A 710 -15.42 -58.89 -18.59
CA TYR A 710 -14.40 -58.41 -19.53
C TYR A 710 -13.57 -59.54 -20.15
N LEU A 711 -13.10 -60.49 -19.34
CA LEU A 711 -12.37 -61.68 -19.79
C LEU A 711 -13.23 -62.58 -20.69
N HIS A 712 -14.54 -62.68 -20.43
CA HIS A 712 -15.49 -63.39 -21.29
C HIS A 712 -15.64 -62.74 -22.67
N LEU A 713 -15.69 -61.39 -22.73
CA LEU A 713 -15.78 -60.62 -23.98
C LEU A 713 -14.51 -60.73 -24.85
N GLN A 714 -13.33 -60.88 -24.24
CA GLN A 714 -12.06 -61.04 -24.98
C GLN A 714 -11.85 -62.41 -25.57
N ASN A 715 -12.30 -63.46 -24.87
CA ASN A 715 -12.07 -64.84 -25.31
C ASN A 715 -12.98 -65.28 -26.47
N GLY A 716 -13.73 -64.35 -27.08
CA GLY A 716 -14.58 -64.64 -28.24
C GLY A 716 -15.65 -65.70 -27.97
N VAL A 717 -16.02 -65.92 -26.71
CA VAL A 717 -17.14 -66.80 -26.39
C VAL A 717 -18.38 -65.93 -26.30
N SER A 718 -19.07 -65.82 -27.43
CA SER A 718 -20.48 -65.43 -27.42
C SER A 718 -21.24 -66.47 -26.62
N GLY A 719 -21.64 -66.12 -25.40
CA GLY A 719 -22.63 -66.82 -24.60
C GLY A 719 -23.82 -65.90 -24.40
#